data_AF-A0A2T5V9W8-F1
#
_entry.id   AF-A0A2T5V9W8-F1
#
_cell.length_a   1.000
_cell.length_b   1.000
_cell.length_c   1.000
_cell.angle_alpha   90.00
_cell.angle_beta   90.00
_cell.angle_gamma   90.00
#
_symmetry.space_group_name_H-M   'P 1'
#
loop_
_entity.id
_entity.type
_entity.pdbx_description
1 polymer ?
#
loop_
_entity_poly.entity_id
_entity_poly.type
_entity_poly.pdbx_seq_one_letter_code
_entity_poly.pdbx_strand_id
1 'polypeptide(L)'
;MLFSIFRYLLAVSSMVFSLFAIGVSPGYTAPLIGSYTDKVPVGDIVPGADSYGQIRTDIPVVPALKGGTVVGWVFLTSDFVSTTGYSGKPIHTLVGIDQDAVLTGVRLVKHSEPIVLIGIPDSKIKAVTAKYAGLDLKAEAAAGGSAHDLDIISGATVTIMVIDDSIVRSGLKVARALGLGGLKEKTIAAGPVKIVDPDKREISDWQTLTGDGSVRRLSVDVAQINEAFRAQGDPKAIARPEPGPDTDTYIDMYLALVDVPSIGLSLLGEADYRNLMSRLKEGDHAIAVMGRGRYSFKGSGYVRGGIFDRIHLIQDDVAVRFHDRQHARISQIVADGAPAFTEMDLFVIPADSGFSPVKDFRLQLLVQRAIGAIDKAFLTFDLGYQLPQGYLKTIAPAAQAGDTGQPASSFAATSDEDKAAAQALWMRIWKDRKVDVAILASAIGLLTLVFFFQMQVTRHERFTFWFRIAFLVFTLVWLGWMQNAQLSVVNVLAFFSSVTTHFSWDAFLMDPLVFLLWFSVAAALLFWGRGAYCGWLCPFGALQELTNRLAKLCRIPQWELPWGLHERLWPLKYMIFLALFGLSLYSLDVAEHYAEVEPFKTAIILKFQRAWPFVTFVVVLLAAGLFVERFYCRYLCPLGAALAIPARLRMFDWLKRYRECGNPCQRCAKECMVQAIHPEGNINANECLNCLHCQVLYQHDQKCPVCIKKAAKRRRFEVQTGLVKPDAASNAPAPAE
;
A
#
# COMPACT_ATOMS: atom_id res chain seq x y z
N MET A 1 50.95 17.63 18.55
CA MET A 1 49.55 17.40 18.97
C MET A 1 48.68 16.84 17.84
N LEU A 2 48.71 17.40 16.62
CA LEU A 2 47.95 16.87 15.47
C LEU A 2 48.30 15.42 15.06
N PHE A 3 49.57 15.02 15.13
CA PHE A 3 49.99 13.66 14.77
C PHE A 3 49.46 12.55 15.70
N SER A 4 49.16 12.89 16.96
CA SER A 4 48.63 11.94 17.93
C SER A 4 47.12 11.73 17.74
N ILE A 5 46.41 12.79 17.34
CA ILE A 5 44.98 12.75 17.00
C ILE A 5 44.74 11.93 15.73
N PHE A 6 45.64 12.05 14.74
CA PHE A 6 45.54 11.28 13.49
C PHE A 6 45.75 9.77 13.71
N ARG A 7 46.69 9.39 14.59
CA ARG A 7 46.89 7.97 14.97
C ARG A 7 45.70 7.41 15.77
N TYR A 8 45.05 8.22 16.60
CA TYR A 8 43.85 7.81 17.32
C TYR A 8 42.65 7.63 16.39
N LEU A 9 42.47 8.52 15.40
CA LEU A 9 41.41 8.40 14.39
C LEU A 9 41.61 7.19 13.48
N LEU A 10 42.84 6.86 13.11
CA LEU A 10 43.16 5.65 12.34
C LEU A 10 42.95 4.36 13.14
N ALA A 11 43.30 4.36 14.44
CA ALA A 11 43.06 3.21 15.32
C ALA A 11 41.56 2.98 15.57
N VAL A 12 40.78 4.04 15.77
CA VAL A 12 39.30 3.96 15.90
C VAL A 12 38.67 3.53 14.57
N SER A 13 39.16 4.04 13.43
CA SER A 13 38.68 3.63 12.11
C SER A 13 39.00 2.15 11.81
N SER A 14 40.17 1.63 12.20
CA SER A 14 40.51 0.21 12.07
C SER A 14 39.70 -0.67 13.01
N MET A 15 39.40 -0.20 14.23
CA MET A 15 38.56 -0.93 15.19
C MET A 15 37.10 -0.99 14.73
N VAL A 16 36.57 0.09 14.12
CA VAL A 16 35.23 0.11 13.49
C VAL A 16 35.19 -0.78 12.24
N PHE A 17 36.25 -0.82 11.44
CA PHE A 17 36.32 -1.70 10.26
C PHE A 17 36.41 -3.19 10.64
N SER A 18 37.14 -3.53 11.71
CA SER A 18 37.23 -4.91 12.21
C SER A 18 35.96 -5.38 12.91
N LEU A 19 35.14 -4.48 13.47
CA LEU A 19 33.80 -4.79 13.99
C LEU A 19 32.75 -5.00 12.87
N PHE A 20 32.98 -4.47 11.67
CA PHE A 20 32.16 -4.72 10.48
C PHE A 20 32.57 -5.97 9.69
N ALA A 21 33.69 -6.62 10.05
CA ALA A 21 34.22 -7.80 9.37
C ALA A 21 33.85 -9.14 10.05
N ILE A 22 32.91 -9.15 10.99
CA ILE A 22 32.36 -10.39 11.55
C ILE A 22 31.24 -10.88 10.62
N GLY A 23 31.64 -11.78 9.71
CA GLY A 23 30.82 -12.87 9.15
C GLY A 23 29.42 -12.54 8.66
N VAL A 24 29.29 -12.10 7.40
CA VAL A 24 28.08 -12.39 6.62
C VAL A 24 28.17 -13.86 6.19
N SER A 25 27.59 -14.76 6.98
CA SER A 25 27.16 -16.04 6.45
C SER A 25 25.93 -15.82 5.55
N PRO A 26 25.79 -16.51 4.41
CA PRO A 26 24.55 -16.50 3.65
C PRO A 26 23.46 -17.11 4.55
N GLY A 27 22.66 -16.25 5.15
CA GLY A 27 21.50 -16.67 5.93
C GLY A 27 20.49 -17.29 4.97
N TYR A 28 20.20 -18.58 5.16
CA TYR A 28 18.99 -19.18 4.65
C TYR A 28 17.81 -18.33 5.14
N THR A 29 17.11 -17.64 4.24
CA THR A 29 15.89 -16.91 4.60
C THR A 29 14.87 -17.96 5.05
N ALA A 30 14.52 -17.93 6.34
CA ALA A 30 13.58 -18.89 6.90
C ALA A 30 12.21 -18.78 6.17
N PRO A 31 11.54 -19.92 5.88
CA PRO A 31 10.25 -19.90 5.21
C PRO A 31 9.20 -19.13 6.02
N LEU A 32 8.34 -18.37 5.33
CA LEU A 32 7.45 -17.39 5.97
C LEU A 32 6.40 -18.05 6.84
N ILE A 33 6.03 -19.30 6.55
CA ILE A 33 5.08 -20.09 7.35
C ILE A 33 5.38 -20.06 8.85
N GLY A 34 6.66 -20.09 9.26
CA GLY A 34 7.05 -20.07 10.67
C GLY A 34 6.60 -18.80 11.41
N SER A 35 6.33 -17.71 10.70
CA SER A 35 5.82 -16.46 11.29
C SER A 35 4.30 -16.42 11.49
N TYR A 36 3.58 -17.46 11.04
CA TYR A 36 2.11 -17.52 11.08
C TYR A 36 1.54 -18.75 11.81
N THR A 37 2.32 -19.81 12.03
CA THR A 37 1.87 -21.02 12.77
C THR A 37 1.39 -20.68 14.18
N ASP A 38 2.04 -19.75 14.86
CA ASP A 38 1.67 -19.36 16.24
C ASP A 38 0.39 -18.52 16.30
N LYS A 39 -0.08 -18.00 15.17
CA LYS A 39 -1.24 -17.09 15.10
C LYS A 39 -2.55 -17.82 14.90
N VAL A 40 -2.52 -19.09 14.50
CA VAL A 40 -3.72 -19.88 14.23
C VAL A 40 -3.61 -21.23 14.93
N PRO A 41 -4.57 -21.61 15.79
CA PRO A 41 -4.60 -22.94 16.39
C PRO A 41 -4.58 -24.03 15.33
N VAL A 42 -3.74 -25.05 15.50
CA VAL A 42 -3.61 -26.13 14.51
C VAL A 42 -4.95 -26.84 14.26
N GLY A 43 -5.77 -27.00 15.29
CA GLY A 43 -7.10 -27.63 15.19
C GLY A 43 -8.10 -26.87 14.32
N ASP A 44 -7.90 -25.56 14.12
CA ASP A 44 -8.74 -24.73 13.25
C ASP A 44 -8.40 -24.91 11.76
N ILE A 45 -7.22 -25.46 11.47
CA ILE A 45 -6.70 -25.69 10.12
C ILE A 45 -6.74 -27.17 9.77
N VAL A 46 -6.32 -28.04 10.69
CA VAL A 46 -6.35 -29.50 10.55
C VAL A 46 -7.19 -30.06 11.70
N PRO A 47 -8.48 -30.34 11.47
CA PRO A 47 -9.37 -30.87 12.51
C PRO A 47 -8.81 -32.15 13.14
N GLY A 48 -8.72 -32.16 14.48
CA GLY A 48 -8.22 -33.30 15.24
C GLY A 48 -6.72 -33.30 15.52
N ALA A 49 -5.96 -32.32 15.01
CA ALA A 49 -4.59 -32.06 15.43
C ALA A 49 -4.53 -31.30 16.77
N ASP A 50 -3.53 -31.61 17.60
CA ASP A 50 -3.28 -30.98 18.90
C ASP A 50 -2.01 -30.08 18.91
N SER A 51 -1.03 -30.32 18.03
CA SER A 51 0.15 -29.44 17.89
C SER A 51 0.71 -29.34 16.47
N TYR A 52 1.44 -28.27 16.17
CA TYR A 52 2.33 -28.19 15.01
C TYR A 52 3.66 -28.92 15.31
N GLY A 53 4.20 -29.64 14.32
CA GLY A 53 5.56 -30.19 14.39
C GLY A 53 6.61 -29.21 13.83
N GLN A 54 7.83 -29.70 13.60
CA GLN A 54 8.90 -28.88 13.04
C GLN A 54 8.69 -28.67 11.53
N ILE A 55 9.02 -27.46 11.04
CA ILE A 55 9.04 -27.16 9.61
C ILE A 55 10.00 -28.15 8.94
N ARG A 56 9.53 -28.76 7.86
CA ARG A 56 10.33 -29.68 7.07
C ARG A 56 11.51 -28.97 6.41
N THR A 57 12.64 -29.66 6.31
CA THR A 57 13.87 -29.09 5.73
C THR A 57 13.88 -29.13 4.20
N ASP A 58 13.06 -29.99 3.59
CA ASP A 58 13.00 -30.22 2.14
C ASP A 58 11.93 -29.39 1.43
N ILE A 59 10.87 -29.00 2.15
CA ILE A 59 9.73 -28.23 1.62
C ILE A 59 9.17 -27.33 2.73
N PRO A 60 8.74 -26.08 2.46
CA PRO A 60 8.25 -25.16 3.49
C PRO A 60 6.84 -25.52 3.98
N VAL A 61 6.74 -26.66 4.66
CA VAL A 61 5.50 -27.26 5.19
C VAL A 61 5.71 -27.69 6.63
N VAL A 62 4.67 -27.53 7.44
CA VAL A 62 4.63 -27.93 8.85
C VAL A 62 3.69 -29.12 9.04
N PRO A 63 4.13 -30.24 9.63
CA PRO A 63 3.23 -31.34 9.94
C PRO A 63 2.28 -30.96 11.09
N ALA A 64 0.99 -31.27 10.94
CA ALA A 64 0.01 -31.20 12.01
C ALA A 64 -0.04 -32.55 12.72
N LEU A 65 0.15 -32.55 14.04
CA LEU A 65 0.28 -33.75 14.86
C LEU A 65 -0.97 -33.98 15.70
N LYS A 66 -1.26 -35.26 16.00
CA LYS A 66 -2.19 -35.73 17.03
C LYS A 66 -1.47 -36.76 17.89
N GLY A 67 -1.18 -36.44 19.16
CA GLY A 67 -0.43 -37.34 20.03
C GLY A 67 0.93 -37.78 19.44
N GLY A 68 1.60 -36.89 18.70
CA GLY A 68 2.88 -37.15 18.02
C GLY A 68 2.80 -37.81 16.65
N THR A 69 1.60 -38.19 16.18
CA THR A 69 1.40 -38.78 14.84
C THR A 69 0.95 -37.72 13.85
N VAL A 70 1.50 -37.69 12.63
CA VAL A 70 1.11 -36.73 11.58
C VAL A 70 -0.29 -37.06 11.07
N VAL A 71 -1.23 -36.13 11.26
CA VAL A 71 -2.62 -36.23 10.77
C VAL A 71 -2.91 -35.34 9.56
N GLY A 72 -1.99 -34.44 9.22
CA GLY A 72 -2.05 -33.60 8.03
C GLY A 72 -0.84 -32.68 7.95
N TRP A 73 -0.88 -31.77 7.00
CA TRP A 73 0.18 -30.78 6.78
C TRP A 73 -0.41 -29.39 6.64
N VAL A 74 0.37 -28.38 7.02
CA VAL A 74 0.02 -26.98 6.94
C VAL A 74 1.08 -26.25 6.14
N PHE A 75 0.64 -25.43 5.19
CA PHE A 75 1.51 -24.64 4.33
C PHE A 75 0.98 -23.21 4.16
N LEU A 76 1.86 -22.28 3.78
CA LEU A 76 1.49 -20.90 3.47
C LEU A 76 1.53 -20.67 1.96
N THR A 77 0.44 -20.19 1.37
CA THR A 77 0.33 -20.02 -0.11
C THR A 77 1.49 -19.23 -0.71
N SER A 78 1.94 -18.16 -0.04
CA SER A 78 3.01 -17.27 -0.49
C SER A 78 4.41 -17.88 -0.47
N ASP A 79 4.62 -19.02 0.19
CA ASP A 79 5.90 -19.75 0.13
C ASP A 79 6.04 -20.57 -1.17
N PHE A 80 4.96 -20.73 -1.94
CA PHE A 80 4.92 -21.61 -3.13
C PHE A 80 4.58 -20.88 -4.44
N VAL A 81 3.79 -19.81 -4.38
CA VAL A 81 3.31 -19.07 -5.56
C VAL A 81 3.24 -17.58 -5.29
N SER A 82 3.29 -16.77 -6.35
CA SER A 82 3.00 -15.33 -6.25
C SER A 82 1.53 -15.14 -5.87
N THR A 83 1.30 -14.43 -4.78
CA THR A 83 -0.04 -14.17 -4.22
C THR A 83 -0.40 -12.69 -4.30
N THR A 84 0.25 -11.95 -5.19
CA THR A 84 0.15 -10.50 -5.26
C THR A 84 -1.19 -10.06 -5.84
N GLY A 85 -1.97 -9.32 -5.04
CA GLY A 85 -3.25 -8.74 -5.45
C GLY A 85 -3.15 -7.32 -5.98
N TYR A 86 -4.25 -6.57 -5.90
CA TYR A 86 -4.35 -5.19 -6.39
C TYR A 86 -3.41 -4.24 -5.64
N SER A 87 -3.11 -4.53 -4.38
CA SER A 87 -2.21 -3.72 -3.56
C SER A 87 -0.73 -3.82 -3.95
N GLY A 88 -0.36 -4.76 -4.83
CA GLY A 88 1.03 -5.07 -5.12
C GLY A 88 1.77 -5.75 -3.97
N LYS A 89 1.05 -6.11 -2.88
CA LYS A 89 1.60 -6.88 -1.75
C LYS A 89 1.06 -8.32 -1.76
N PRO A 90 1.82 -9.30 -1.23
CA PRO A 90 1.37 -10.68 -1.14
C PRO A 90 0.14 -10.85 -0.25
N ILE A 91 -0.73 -11.78 -0.62
CA ILE A 91 -1.88 -12.24 0.18
C ILE A 91 -1.54 -13.59 0.81
N HIS A 92 -1.36 -13.58 2.12
CA HIS A 92 -0.92 -14.75 2.88
C HIS A 92 -2.14 -15.54 3.37
N THR A 93 -2.27 -16.78 2.89
CA THR A 93 -3.30 -17.72 3.32
C THR A 93 -2.62 -18.98 3.86
N LEU A 94 -2.99 -19.37 5.07
CA LEU A 94 -2.53 -20.59 5.73
C LEU A 94 -3.52 -21.71 5.43
N VAL A 95 -3.02 -22.84 4.93
CA VAL A 95 -3.83 -23.92 4.36
C VAL A 95 -3.42 -25.25 4.97
N GLY A 96 -4.39 -26.03 5.41
CA GLY A 96 -4.25 -27.41 5.85
C GLY A 96 -4.60 -28.38 4.75
N ILE A 97 -3.88 -29.50 4.66
CA ILE A 97 -4.09 -30.58 3.69
C ILE A 97 -3.92 -31.95 4.37
N ASP A 98 -4.78 -32.91 4.04
CA ASP A 98 -4.68 -34.28 4.54
C ASP A 98 -3.91 -35.22 3.60
N GLN A 99 -3.83 -36.52 3.97
CA GLN A 99 -3.14 -37.54 3.18
C GLN A 99 -3.80 -37.82 1.83
N ASP A 100 -5.09 -37.53 1.68
CA ASP A 100 -5.88 -37.77 0.48
C ASP A 100 -5.87 -36.58 -0.48
N ALA A 101 -5.05 -35.56 -0.20
CA ALA A 101 -4.95 -34.29 -0.92
C ALA A 101 -6.23 -33.44 -0.88
N VAL A 102 -7.00 -33.55 0.20
CA VAL A 102 -8.16 -32.69 0.48
C VAL A 102 -7.75 -31.58 1.44
N LEU A 103 -8.19 -30.35 1.15
CA LEU A 103 -7.92 -29.21 2.02
C LEU A 103 -8.73 -29.35 3.32
N THR A 104 -8.07 -29.37 4.47
CA THR A 104 -8.73 -29.56 5.77
C THR A 104 -9.20 -28.25 6.41
N GLY A 105 -8.57 -27.14 6.06
CA GLY A 105 -8.91 -25.82 6.58
C GLY A 105 -8.10 -24.72 5.91
N VAL A 106 -8.72 -23.55 5.73
CA VAL A 106 -8.10 -22.40 5.06
C VAL A 106 -8.33 -21.14 5.88
N ARG A 107 -7.27 -20.36 6.12
CA ARG A 107 -7.32 -19.12 6.90
C ARG A 107 -6.52 -18.02 6.21
N LEU A 108 -7.21 -16.94 5.85
CA LEU A 108 -6.56 -15.71 5.41
C LEU A 108 -5.89 -15.04 6.61
N VAL A 109 -4.56 -15.09 6.67
CA VAL A 109 -3.77 -14.62 7.82
C VAL A 109 -3.27 -13.19 7.66
N LYS A 110 -3.03 -12.72 6.43
CA LYS A 110 -2.62 -11.34 6.16
C LYS A 110 -2.89 -10.93 4.71
N HIS A 111 -3.41 -9.73 4.50
CA HIS A 111 -3.50 -9.09 3.19
C HIS A 111 -3.43 -7.57 3.33
N SER A 112 -3.24 -6.85 2.23
CA SER A 112 -3.18 -5.37 2.22
C SER A 112 -4.04 -4.78 1.10
N GLU A 113 -5.09 -5.50 0.71
CA GLU A 113 -5.90 -5.13 -0.44
C GLU A 113 -6.73 -3.88 -0.13
N PRO A 114 -6.82 -2.90 -1.05
CA PRO A 114 -7.56 -1.66 -0.83
C PRO A 114 -9.08 -1.87 -0.77
N ILE A 115 -9.54 -3.12 -0.77
CA ILE A 115 -10.95 -3.47 -0.70
C ILE A 115 -11.56 -3.08 0.67
N VAL A 116 -10.75 -3.08 1.73
CA VAL A 116 -11.15 -2.54 3.04
C VAL A 116 -11.37 -1.03 2.97
N LEU A 117 -10.71 -0.33 2.02
CA LEU A 117 -10.87 1.11 1.79
C LEU A 117 -12.15 1.44 1.00
N ILE A 118 -12.67 0.53 0.17
CA ILE A 118 -13.96 0.68 -0.55
C ILE A 118 -15.16 0.18 0.27
N GLY A 119 -14.95 -0.25 1.52
CA GLY A 119 -16.02 -0.56 2.48
C GLY A 119 -16.44 -2.03 2.58
N ILE A 120 -15.71 -2.97 1.99
CA ILE A 120 -15.97 -4.41 2.17
C ILE A 120 -15.30 -4.89 3.46
N PRO A 121 -16.03 -5.46 4.43
CA PRO A 121 -15.45 -5.94 5.68
C PRO A 121 -14.47 -7.10 5.45
N ASP A 122 -13.32 -7.04 6.15
CA ASP A 122 -12.31 -8.11 6.17
C ASP A 122 -12.90 -9.48 6.56
N SER A 123 -13.86 -9.49 7.49
CA SER A 123 -14.57 -10.70 7.92
C SER A 123 -15.30 -11.41 6.77
N LYS A 124 -15.79 -10.67 5.77
CA LYS A 124 -16.48 -11.26 4.62
C LYS A 124 -15.50 -12.01 3.70
N ILE A 125 -14.30 -11.46 3.51
CA ILE A 125 -13.23 -12.11 2.74
C ILE A 125 -12.77 -13.36 3.47
N LYS A 126 -12.49 -13.26 4.77
CA LYS A 126 -12.13 -14.42 5.61
C LYS A 126 -13.19 -15.53 5.56
N ALA A 127 -14.47 -15.18 5.56
CA ALA A 127 -15.57 -16.15 5.48
C ALA A 127 -15.60 -16.87 4.13
N VAL A 128 -15.38 -16.17 3.01
CA VAL A 128 -15.30 -16.80 1.68
C VAL A 128 -14.05 -17.68 1.58
N THR A 129 -12.89 -17.18 2.03
CA THR A 129 -11.65 -17.96 2.04
C THR A 129 -11.75 -19.24 2.90
N ALA A 130 -12.54 -19.23 3.97
CA ALA A 130 -12.74 -20.42 4.80
C ALA A 130 -13.55 -21.53 4.11
N LYS A 131 -14.34 -21.22 3.07
CA LYS A 131 -15.16 -22.20 2.34
C LYS A 131 -14.34 -23.18 1.49
N TYR A 132 -13.07 -22.89 1.26
CA TYR A 132 -12.14 -23.78 0.56
C TYR A 132 -11.78 -25.04 1.36
N ALA A 133 -12.16 -25.11 2.65
CA ALA A 133 -12.09 -26.35 3.41
C ALA A 133 -13.01 -27.42 2.78
N GLY A 134 -12.46 -28.60 2.51
CA GLY A 134 -13.12 -29.70 1.81
C GLY A 134 -12.83 -29.78 0.31
N LEU A 135 -12.03 -28.85 -0.24
CA LEU A 135 -11.65 -28.87 -1.66
C LEU A 135 -10.75 -30.08 -1.97
N ASP A 136 -11.14 -30.89 -2.97
CA ASP A 136 -10.36 -32.04 -3.46
C ASP A 136 -9.39 -31.62 -4.56
N LEU A 137 -8.09 -31.58 -4.24
CA LEU A 137 -7.06 -31.18 -5.20
C LEU A 137 -6.82 -32.21 -6.30
N LYS A 138 -7.27 -33.46 -6.16
CA LYS A 138 -7.18 -34.47 -7.23
C LYS A 138 -8.16 -34.13 -8.35
N ALA A 139 -9.38 -33.72 -8.00
CA ALA A 139 -10.37 -33.25 -8.95
C ALA A 139 -9.88 -31.98 -9.66
N GLU A 140 -9.27 -31.06 -8.92
CA GLU A 140 -8.64 -29.86 -9.50
C GLU A 140 -7.49 -30.20 -10.44
N ALA A 141 -6.60 -31.12 -10.07
CA ALA A 141 -5.51 -31.57 -10.95
C ALA A 141 -6.04 -32.15 -12.27
N ALA A 142 -7.15 -32.91 -12.22
CA ALA A 142 -7.77 -33.50 -13.40
C ALA A 142 -8.47 -32.45 -14.29
N ALA A 143 -9.09 -31.43 -13.68
CA ALA A 143 -9.77 -30.34 -14.39
C ALA A 143 -8.82 -29.20 -14.82
N GLY A 144 -7.57 -29.19 -14.36
CA GLY A 144 -6.62 -28.10 -14.56
C GLY A 144 -6.92 -26.85 -13.72
N GLY A 145 -7.41 -27.02 -12.49
CA GLY A 145 -7.66 -25.94 -11.54
C GLY A 145 -9.00 -25.23 -11.68
N SER A 146 -10.01 -25.88 -12.27
CA SER A 146 -11.35 -25.31 -12.47
C SER A 146 -12.49 -26.27 -12.06
N ALA A 147 -12.23 -27.22 -11.16
CA ALA A 147 -13.26 -28.20 -10.78
C ALA A 147 -14.31 -27.62 -9.82
N HIS A 148 -13.95 -26.61 -9.03
CA HIS A 148 -14.83 -25.98 -8.05
C HIS A 148 -15.45 -24.66 -8.53
N ASP A 149 -16.60 -24.31 -7.92
CA ASP A 149 -17.29 -23.05 -8.16
C ASP A 149 -16.67 -21.89 -7.36
N LEU A 150 -16.46 -20.76 -8.03
CA LEU A 150 -15.81 -19.59 -7.43
C LEU A 150 -16.84 -18.64 -6.78
N ASP A 151 -16.80 -18.51 -5.45
CA ASP A 151 -17.70 -17.64 -4.69
C ASP A 151 -17.15 -16.20 -4.63
N ILE A 152 -17.60 -15.35 -5.55
CA ILE A 152 -17.06 -13.99 -5.72
C ILE A 152 -17.80 -12.97 -4.86
N ILE A 153 -17.04 -12.16 -4.11
CA ILE A 153 -17.57 -10.95 -3.47
C ILE A 153 -17.57 -9.80 -4.49
N SER A 154 -18.74 -9.19 -4.70
CA SER A 154 -18.86 -7.99 -5.54
C SER A 154 -17.96 -6.85 -5.05
N GLY A 155 -17.20 -6.25 -5.98
CA GLY A 155 -16.20 -5.22 -5.67
C GLY A 155 -14.84 -5.76 -5.20
N ALA A 156 -14.72 -7.08 -5.01
CA ALA A 156 -13.49 -7.76 -4.58
C ALA A 156 -13.11 -8.93 -5.51
N THR A 157 -13.70 -9.00 -6.71
CA THR A 157 -13.57 -10.12 -7.64
C THR A 157 -12.12 -10.51 -7.91
N VAL A 158 -11.28 -9.53 -8.23
CA VAL A 158 -9.85 -9.73 -8.48
C VAL A 158 -9.14 -10.40 -7.30
N THR A 159 -9.33 -9.87 -6.10
CA THR A 159 -8.66 -10.38 -4.90
C THR A 159 -9.11 -11.77 -4.53
N ILE A 160 -10.42 -12.06 -4.63
CA ILE A 160 -10.94 -13.41 -4.36
C ILE A 160 -10.37 -14.40 -5.38
N MET A 161 -10.29 -14.02 -6.66
CA MET A 161 -9.67 -14.85 -7.70
C MET A 161 -8.16 -15.07 -7.45
N VAL A 162 -7.43 -14.09 -6.91
CA VAL A 162 -6.02 -14.28 -6.54
C VAL A 162 -5.89 -15.23 -5.36
N ILE A 163 -6.74 -15.10 -4.34
CA ILE A 163 -6.76 -16.02 -3.18
C ILE A 163 -7.05 -17.45 -3.64
N ASP A 164 -8.06 -17.60 -4.48
CA ASP A 164 -8.48 -18.86 -5.10
C ASP A 164 -7.32 -19.58 -5.80
N ASP A 165 -6.72 -18.93 -6.80
CA ASP A 165 -5.61 -19.45 -7.59
C ASP A 165 -4.41 -19.79 -6.68
N SER A 166 -4.15 -18.93 -5.71
CA SER A 166 -3.07 -19.12 -4.76
C SER A 166 -3.25 -20.40 -3.97
N ILE A 167 -4.48 -20.67 -3.47
CA ILE A 167 -4.80 -21.88 -2.70
C ILE A 167 -4.65 -23.13 -3.56
N VAL A 168 -5.25 -23.15 -4.76
CA VAL A 168 -5.25 -24.33 -5.63
C VAL A 168 -3.83 -24.68 -6.08
N ARG A 169 -3.07 -23.71 -6.59
CA ARG A 169 -1.72 -23.96 -7.14
C ARG A 169 -0.71 -24.35 -6.07
N SER A 170 -0.70 -23.64 -4.95
CA SER A 170 0.19 -24.01 -3.84
C SER A 170 -0.20 -25.36 -3.23
N GLY A 171 -1.50 -25.64 -3.12
CA GLY A 171 -2.00 -26.95 -2.70
C GLY A 171 -1.54 -28.08 -3.61
N LEU A 172 -1.65 -27.92 -4.93
CA LEU A 172 -1.18 -28.91 -5.92
C LEU A 172 0.34 -29.14 -5.85
N LYS A 173 1.12 -28.06 -5.70
CA LYS A 173 2.58 -28.16 -5.52
C LYS A 173 2.92 -28.95 -4.25
N VAL A 174 2.28 -28.63 -3.13
CA VAL A 174 2.48 -29.33 -1.85
C VAL A 174 2.05 -30.79 -1.94
N ALA A 175 0.88 -31.06 -2.50
CA ALA A 175 0.36 -32.42 -2.64
C ALA A 175 1.30 -33.31 -3.47
N ARG A 176 1.84 -32.80 -4.58
CA ARG A 176 2.79 -33.55 -5.43
C ARG A 176 4.15 -33.75 -4.79
N ALA A 177 4.68 -32.72 -4.13
CA ALA A 177 5.97 -32.81 -3.45
C ALA A 177 5.92 -33.77 -2.24
N LEU A 178 4.75 -33.87 -1.59
CA LEU A 178 4.52 -34.80 -0.48
C LEU A 178 3.96 -36.17 -0.91
N GLY A 179 3.61 -36.36 -2.19
CA GLY A 179 3.03 -37.61 -2.70
C GLY A 179 1.60 -37.89 -2.24
N LEU A 180 0.83 -36.86 -1.87
CA LEU A 180 -0.51 -36.97 -1.28
C LEU A 180 -1.56 -37.33 -2.32
N GLY A 181 -2.56 -38.13 -1.95
CA GLY A 181 -3.68 -38.48 -2.82
C GLY A 181 -3.28 -39.17 -4.13
N GLY A 182 -2.08 -39.76 -4.22
CA GLY A 182 -1.55 -40.36 -5.44
C GLY A 182 -0.98 -39.37 -6.47
N LEU A 183 -0.95 -38.07 -6.15
CA LEU A 183 -0.35 -37.03 -6.96
C LEU A 183 1.18 -37.12 -6.84
N LYS A 184 1.88 -37.32 -7.96
CA LYS A 184 3.35 -37.39 -8.01
C LYS A 184 3.92 -36.17 -8.72
N GLU A 185 5.14 -35.78 -8.35
CA GLU A 185 5.95 -34.88 -9.16
C GLU A 185 6.07 -35.44 -10.59
N LYS A 186 5.65 -34.67 -11.59
CA LYS A 186 5.87 -35.04 -13.00
C LYS A 186 7.37 -34.99 -13.25
N THR A 187 8.02 -36.16 -13.24
CA THR A 187 9.43 -36.29 -13.61
C THR A 187 9.63 -35.69 -15.00
N ILE A 188 10.55 -34.74 -15.14
CA ILE A 188 10.96 -34.22 -16.45
C ILE A 188 11.48 -35.42 -17.22
N ALA A 189 10.71 -35.91 -18.19
CA ALA A 189 11.12 -37.01 -19.02
C ALA A 189 12.40 -36.58 -19.74
N ALA A 190 13.47 -37.36 -19.60
CA ALA A 190 14.74 -37.23 -20.32
C ALA A 190 14.55 -37.62 -21.81
N GLY A 191 13.56 -37.03 -22.46
CA GLY A 191 13.26 -37.17 -23.88
C GLY A 191 13.76 -35.97 -24.69
N PRO A 192 13.69 -36.05 -26.02
CA PRO A 192 14.06 -34.95 -26.90
C PRO A 192 13.29 -33.67 -26.53
N VAL A 193 14.03 -32.56 -26.34
CA VAL A 193 13.43 -31.27 -25.99
C VAL A 193 12.97 -30.59 -27.27
N LYS A 194 11.66 -30.31 -27.35
CA LYS A 194 11.09 -29.49 -28.42
C LYS A 194 11.23 -28.02 -28.05
N ILE A 195 11.68 -27.21 -29.01
CA ILE A 195 11.70 -25.75 -28.89
C ILE A 195 10.97 -25.13 -30.08
N VAL A 196 10.55 -23.88 -29.93
CA VAL A 196 10.05 -23.09 -31.07
C VAL A 196 11.19 -22.91 -32.07
N ASP A 197 10.91 -23.05 -33.36
CA ASP A 197 11.88 -22.86 -34.42
C ASP A 197 11.96 -21.37 -34.84
N PRO A 198 13.00 -20.61 -34.43
CA PRO A 198 13.11 -19.19 -34.78
C PRO A 198 13.36 -18.95 -36.28
N ASP A 199 13.79 -19.99 -37.02
CA ASP A 199 14.14 -19.90 -38.44
C ASP A 199 12.91 -19.90 -39.35
N LYS A 200 11.74 -20.31 -38.85
CA LYS A 200 10.48 -20.28 -39.57
C LYS A 200 9.82 -18.90 -39.50
N ARG A 201 9.87 -18.19 -40.63
CA ARG A 201 9.41 -16.80 -40.76
C ARG A 201 8.48 -16.57 -41.96
N GLU A 202 7.97 -17.65 -42.56
CA GLU A 202 7.00 -17.60 -43.65
C GLU A 202 5.71 -16.90 -43.19
N ILE A 203 5.14 -16.06 -44.07
CA ILE A 203 3.91 -15.31 -43.83
C ILE A 203 2.73 -16.06 -44.45
N SER A 204 1.60 -16.10 -43.76
CA SER A 204 0.39 -16.79 -44.19
C SER A 204 -0.86 -15.91 -44.03
N ASP A 205 -1.88 -16.19 -44.85
CA ASP A 205 -3.17 -15.49 -44.78
C ASP A 205 -4.02 -15.95 -43.58
N TRP A 206 -5.09 -15.22 -43.29
CA TRP A 206 -5.96 -15.49 -42.14
C TRP A 206 -6.63 -16.87 -42.21
N GLN A 207 -7.01 -17.31 -43.41
CA GLN A 207 -7.65 -18.60 -43.61
C GLN A 207 -6.70 -19.76 -43.30
N THR A 208 -5.43 -19.63 -43.69
CA THR A 208 -4.39 -20.61 -43.40
C THR A 208 -4.10 -20.67 -41.90
N LEU A 209 -3.90 -19.52 -41.25
CA LEU A 209 -3.60 -19.44 -39.82
C LEU A 209 -4.73 -19.99 -38.92
N THR A 210 -5.99 -19.80 -39.33
CA THR A 210 -7.13 -20.37 -38.59
C THR A 210 -7.33 -21.86 -38.89
N GLY A 211 -6.99 -22.31 -40.10
CA GLY A 211 -7.09 -23.70 -40.53
C GLY A 211 -6.01 -24.62 -39.93
N ASP A 212 -4.76 -24.15 -39.83
CA ASP A 212 -3.64 -24.92 -39.29
C ASP A 212 -3.56 -24.90 -37.76
N GLY A 213 -4.25 -23.94 -37.14
CA GLY A 213 -4.32 -23.78 -35.69
C GLY A 213 -3.38 -22.79 -35.06
N SER A 214 -2.65 -22.02 -35.87
CA SER A 214 -1.88 -20.85 -35.44
C SER A 214 -2.75 -19.79 -34.77
N VAL A 215 -4.02 -19.69 -35.19
CA VAL A 215 -5.07 -18.88 -34.58
C VAL A 215 -6.22 -19.79 -34.18
N ARG A 216 -6.56 -19.82 -32.89
CA ARG A 216 -7.71 -20.57 -32.36
C ARG A 216 -8.87 -19.64 -32.05
N ARG A 217 -10.10 -20.15 -32.14
CA ARG A 217 -11.35 -19.39 -32.03
C ARG A 217 -12.27 -19.99 -30.97
N LEU A 218 -12.83 -19.13 -30.12
CA LEU A 218 -13.96 -19.40 -29.23
C LEU A 218 -15.12 -18.50 -29.65
N SER A 219 -16.27 -19.08 -30.00
CA SER A 219 -17.48 -18.30 -30.32
C SER A 219 -18.62 -18.78 -29.43
N VAL A 220 -19.28 -17.81 -28.79
CA VAL A 220 -20.45 -18.01 -27.94
C VAL A 220 -21.55 -17.08 -28.43
N ASP A 221 -22.73 -17.62 -28.70
CA ASP A 221 -23.94 -16.86 -29.03
C ASP A 221 -24.85 -16.64 -27.81
N VAL A 222 -25.91 -15.85 -27.98
CA VAL A 222 -26.87 -15.53 -26.92
C VAL A 222 -27.60 -16.80 -26.42
N ALA A 223 -27.90 -17.74 -27.30
CA ALA A 223 -28.54 -19.01 -26.92
C ALA A 223 -27.66 -19.84 -25.99
N GLN A 224 -26.39 -20.02 -26.37
CA GLN A 224 -25.39 -20.80 -25.64
C GLN A 224 -25.12 -20.22 -24.26
N ILE A 225 -24.95 -18.90 -24.14
CA ILE A 225 -24.70 -18.30 -22.82
C ILE A 225 -25.93 -18.41 -21.90
N ASN A 226 -27.14 -18.27 -22.47
CA ASN A 226 -28.38 -18.43 -21.71
C ASN A 226 -28.57 -19.86 -21.24
N GLU A 227 -28.27 -20.85 -22.07
CA GLU A 227 -28.31 -22.26 -21.68
C GLU A 227 -27.24 -22.59 -20.64
N ALA A 228 -26.02 -22.08 -20.76
CA ALA A 228 -24.95 -22.32 -19.79
C ALA A 228 -25.32 -21.82 -18.39
N PHE A 229 -25.96 -20.66 -18.27
CA PHE A 229 -26.46 -20.17 -16.98
C PHE A 229 -27.70 -20.93 -16.47
N ARG A 230 -28.49 -21.56 -17.34
CA ARG A 230 -29.55 -22.49 -16.91
C ARG A 230 -28.96 -23.77 -16.35
N ALA A 231 -27.95 -24.33 -17.02
CA ALA A 231 -27.25 -25.54 -16.59
C ALA A 231 -26.54 -25.35 -15.23
N GLN A 232 -26.03 -24.15 -14.95
CA GLN A 232 -25.46 -23.79 -13.65
C GLN A 232 -26.48 -23.87 -12.49
N GLY A 233 -27.77 -23.68 -12.77
CA GLY A 233 -28.84 -23.90 -11.79
C GLY A 233 -29.09 -22.76 -10.79
N ASP A 234 -28.42 -21.60 -10.89
CA ASP A 234 -28.73 -20.43 -10.03
C ASP A 234 -30.06 -19.79 -10.45
N PRO A 235 -31.13 -19.83 -9.61
CA PRO A 235 -32.44 -19.30 -9.97
C PRO A 235 -32.43 -17.80 -10.29
N LYS A 236 -31.52 -17.01 -9.67
CA LYS A 236 -31.43 -15.57 -9.91
C LYS A 236 -30.75 -15.28 -11.25
N ALA A 237 -29.79 -16.10 -11.65
CA ALA A 237 -29.14 -16.02 -12.97
C ALA A 237 -30.08 -16.45 -14.09
N ILE A 238 -30.92 -17.46 -13.84
CA ILE A 238 -31.95 -17.94 -14.77
C ILE A 238 -33.03 -16.87 -14.99
N ALA A 239 -33.43 -16.16 -13.94
CA ALA A 239 -34.43 -15.10 -14.01
C ALA A 239 -33.98 -13.85 -14.81
N ARG A 240 -32.70 -13.78 -15.21
CA ARG A 240 -32.11 -12.64 -15.93
C ARG A 240 -31.31 -13.11 -17.15
N PRO A 241 -31.97 -13.65 -18.19
CA PRO A 241 -31.29 -14.06 -19.41
C PRO A 241 -30.69 -12.86 -20.14
N GLU A 242 -29.63 -13.11 -20.90
CA GLU A 242 -29.04 -12.14 -21.81
C GLU A 242 -30.07 -11.79 -22.90
N PRO A 243 -30.37 -10.50 -23.14
CA PRO A 243 -31.39 -10.09 -24.10
C PRO A 243 -30.88 -10.08 -25.55
N GLY A 244 -31.76 -10.43 -26.48
CA GLY A 244 -31.53 -10.33 -27.93
C GLY A 244 -31.90 -11.61 -28.68
N PRO A 245 -31.84 -11.60 -30.02
CA PRO A 245 -31.91 -12.81 -30.84
C PRO A 245 -30.89 -13.87 -30.42
N ASP A 246 -31.33 -15.13 -30.40
CA ASP A 246 -30.52 -16.29 -29.99
C ASP A 246 -29.25 -16.47 -30.84
N THR A 247 -29.30 -16.09 -32.12
CA THR A 247 -28.18 -16.19 -33.07
C THR A 247 -27.17 -15.04 -32.97
N ASP A 248 -27.44 -14.03 -32.15
CA ASP A 248 -26.53 -12.89 -32.03
C ASP A 248 -25.23 -13.32 -31.35
N THR A 249 -24.11 -12.86 -31.89
CA THR A 249 -22.79 -13.11 -31.29
C THR A 249 -22.70 -12.41 -29.94
N TYR A 250 -22.63 -13.22 -28.88
CA TYR A 250 -22.34 -12.73 -27.54
C TYR A 250 -20.86 -12.37 -27.43
N ILE A 251 -19.96 -13.30 -27.78
CA ILE A 251 -18.53 -13.06 -27.96
C ILE A 251 -17.95 -14.00 -29.01
N ASP A 252 -17.03 -13.48 -29.81
CA ASP A 252 -16.23 -14.23 -30.77
C ASP A 252 -14.77 -13.81 -30.59
N MET A 253 -14.00 -14.69 -29.96
CA MET A 253 -12.65 -14.44 -29.44
C MET A 253 -11.64 -15.34 -30.16
N TYR A 254 -10.49 -14.78 -30.50
CA TYR A 254 -9.40 -15.43 -31.20
C TYR A 254 -8.10 -15.30 -30.40
N LEU A 255 -7.26 -16.33 -30.46
CA LEU A 255 -6.00 -16.43 -29.72
C LEU A 255 -4.88 -16.93 -30.62
N ALA A 256 -3.72 -16.27 -30.55
CA ALA A 256 -2.51 -16.67 -31.26
C ALA A 256 -1.25 -16.41 -30.41
N LEU A 257 -0.24 -17.26 -30.53
CA LEU A 257 1.08 -17.06 -29.90
C LEU A 257 1.98 -16.27 -30.87
N VAL A 258 2.10 -14.96 -30.63
CA VAL A 258 2.65 -13.99 -31.60
C VAL A 258 4.14 -13.72 -31.44
N ASP A 259 4.79 -14.27 -30.42
CA ASP A 259 6.26 -14.35 -30.35
C ASP A 259 6.85 -15.43 -31.26
N VAL A 260 6.00 -16.32 -31.82
CA VAL A 260 6.40 -17.26 -32.87
C VAL A 260 6.58 -16.48 -34.18
N PRO A 261 7.75 -16.52 -34.85
CA PRO A 261 8.05 -15.56 -35.91
C PRO A 261 7.08 -15.59 -37.08
N SER A 262 6.75 -16.76 -37.64
CA SER A 262 5.74 -16.87 -38.70
C SER A 262 4.37 -16.33 -38.31
N ILE A 263 3.89 -16.62 -37.09
CA ILE A 263 2.56 -16.18 -36.63
C ILE A 263 2.57 -14.66 -36.38
N GLY A 264 3.58 -14.17 -35.67
CA GLY A 264 3.74 -12.76 -35.36
C GLY A 264 3.92 -11.88 -36.60
N LEU A 265 4.74 -12.30 -37.56
CA LEU A 265 4.93 -11.59 -38.82
C LEU A 265 3.65 -11.57 -39.66
N SER A 266 2.89 -12.66 -39.69
CA SER A 266 1.63 -12.74 -40.43
C SER A 266 0.55 -11.84 -39.83
N LEU A 267 0.42 -11.82 -38.50
CA LEU A 267 -0.65 -11.08 -37.83
C LEU A 267 -0.33 -9.60 -37.61
N LEU A 268 0.90 -9.28 -37.17
CA LEU A 268 1.29 -7.93 -36.77
C LEU A 268 2.03 -7.16 -37.89
N GLY A 269 2.63 -7.88 -38.84
CA GLY A 269 3.55 -7.30 -39.82
C GLY A 269 4.94 -7.00 -39.22
N GLU A 270 5.89 -6.67 -40.10
CA GLU A 270 7.31 -6.62 -39.74
C GLU A 270 7.67 -5.51 -38.74
N ALA A 271 7.01 -4.35 -38.81
CA ALA A 271 7.27 -3.23 -37.92
C ALA A 271 6.80 -3.51 -36.49
N ASP A 272 5.54 -3.94 -36.34
CA ASP A 272 4.96 -4.21 -35.02
C ASP A 272 5.52 -5.50 -34.40
N TYR A 273 5.88 -6.50 -35.21
CA TYR A 273 6.61 -7.68 -34.73
C TYR A 273 8.00 -7.31 -34.18
N ARG A 274 8.76 -6.45 -34.88
CA ARG A 274 10.05 -5.96 -34.33
C ARG A 274 9.87 -5.18 -33.03
N ASN A 275 8.82 -4.37 -32.93
CA ASN A 275 8.49 -3.66 -31.69
C ASN A 275 8.16 -4.65 -30.56
N LEU A 276 7.34 -5.66 -30.84
CA LEU A 276 7.04 -6.74 -29.89
C LEU A 276 8.33 -7.41 -29.38
N MET A 277 9.19 -7.88 -30.28
CA MET A 277 10.43 -8.57 -29.90
C MET A 277 11.39 -7.66 -29.12
N SER A 278 11.40 -6.34 -29.37
CA SER A 278 12.19 -5.38 -28.60
C SER A 278 11.70 -5.18 -27.15
N ARG A 279 10.44 -5.54 -26.88
CA ARG A 279 9.81 -5.41 -25.57
C ARG A 279 9.91 -6.67 -24.72
N LEU A 280 10.06 -7.84 -25.35
CA LEU A 280 10.17 -9.12 -24.66
C LEU A 280 11.57 -9.27 -24.06
N LYS A 281 11.63 -9.73 -22.80
CA LYS A 281 12.88 -10.16 -22.18
C LYS A 281 13.18 -11.61 -22.55
N GLU A 282 14.38 -12.07 -22.22
CA GLU A 282 14.74 -13.48 -22.38
C GLU A 282 13.78 -14.38 -21.58
N GLY A 283 13.13 -15.32 -22.26
CA GLY A 283 12.13 -16.22 -21.69
C GLY A 283 10.68 -15.69 -21.64
N ASP A 284 10.44 -14.42 -21.99
CA ASP A 284 9.08 -13.90 -22.10
C ASP A 284 8.40 -14.41 -23.38
N HIS A 285 7.09 -14.66 -23.30
CA HIS A 285 6.25 -15.04 -24.43
C HIS A 285 5.13 -14.03 -24.65
N ALA A 286 4.46 -14.04 -25.80
CA ALA A 286 3.39 -13.09 -26.10
C ALA A 286 2.23 -13.73 -26.84
N ILE A 287 1.02 -13.49 -26.34
CA ILE A 287 -0.21 -13.86 -27.02
C ILE A 287 -0.94 -12.63 -27.56
N ALA A 288 -1.58 -12.78 -28.72
CA ALA A 288 -2.58 -11.84 -29.21
C ALA A 288 -3.98 -12.40 -28.94
N VAL A 289 -4.85 -11.56 -28.39
CA VAL A 289 -6.27 -11.85 -28.19
C VAL A 289 -7.07 -10.82 -28.99
N MET A 290 -7.90 -11.32 -29.90
CA MET A 290 -8.78 -10.49 -30.73
C MET A 290 -10.22 -10.87 -30.46
N GLY A 291 -11.11 -9.90 -30.32
CA GLY A 291 -12.48 -10.11 -29.90
C GLY A 291 -13.46 -9.22 -30.66
N ARG A 292 -14.65 -9.77 -30.91
CA ARG A 292 -15.83 -9.04 -31.38
C ARG A 292 -17.09 -9.60 -30.73
N GLY A 293 -18.16 -8.81 -30.74
CA GLY A 293 -19.44 -9.17 -30.12
C GLY A 293 -19.85 -8.16 -29.05
N ARG A 294 -20.83 -8.54 -28.25
CA ARG A 294 -21.42 -7.68 -27.19
C ARG A 294 -20.64 -7.73 -25.89
N TYR A 295 -20.00 -8.86 -25.60
CA TYR A 295 -19.23 -9.07 -24.39
C TYR A 295 -17.74 -8.87 -24.67
N SER A 296 -17.10 -8.05 -23.83
CA SER A 296 -15.67 -7.74 -23.90
C SER A 296 -14.85 -8.71 -23.06
N PHE A 297 -13.72 -9.17 -23.59
CA PHE A 297 -12.77 -9.97 -22.82
C PHE A 297 -11.90 -9.12 -21.87
N LYS A 298 -11.96 -7.78 -21.97
CA LYS A 298 -11.12 -6.87 -21.18
C LYS A 298 -11.62 -6.58 -19.77
N GLY A 299 -12.93 -6.70 -19.56
CA GLY A 299 -13.52 -6.29 -18.29
C GLY A 299 -14.25 -4.95 -18.34
N SER A 300 -14.98 -4.64 -17.25
CA SER A 300 -15.65 -3.35 -17.05
C SER A 300 -14.81 -2.35 -16.23
N GLY A 301 -13.61 -2.74 -15.80
CA GLY A 301 -12.78 -2.01 -14.83
C GLY A 301 -11.40 -1.59 -15.32
N TYR A 302 -11.16 -1.47 -16.64
CA TYR A 302 -9.84 -1.08 -17.15
C TYR A 302 -9.45 0.34 -16.70
N VAL A 303 -8.50 0.41 -15.76
CA VAL A 303 -7.83 1.64 -15.29
C VAL A 303 -6.32 1.38 -15.32
N ARG A 304 -5.48 2.41 -15.52
CA ARG A 304 -4.01 2.26 -15.39
C ARG A 304 -3.67 1.70 -14.00
N GLY A 305 -2.89 0.62 -13.95
CA GLY A 305 -2.57 -0.18 -12.77
C GLY A 305 -3.52 -1.35 -12.48
N GLY A 306 -4.56 -1.57 -13.30
CA GLY A 306 -5.54 -2.64 -13.14
C GLY A 306 -5.10 -3.98 -13.75
N ILE A 307 -5.88 -5.03 -13.44
CA ILE A 307 -5.74 -6.36 -14.04
C ILE A 307 -6.86 -6.62 -15.04
N PHE A 308 -6.64 -7.55 -15.96
CA PHE A 308 -7.66 -8.09 -16.84
C PHE A 308 -8.44 -9.16 -16.06
N ASP A 309 -9.67 -8.84 -15.67
CA ASP A 309 -10.50 -9.64 -14.75
C ASP A 309 -11.33 -10.73 -15.45
N ARG A 310 -11.37 -10.71 -16.78
CA ARG A 310 -12.17 -11.65 -17.60
C ARG A 310 -11.36 -12.68 -18.37
N ILE A 311 -10.03 -12.59 -18.38
CA ILE A 311 -9.18 -13.57 -19.05
C ILE A 311 -8.07 -14.06 -18.14
N HIS A 312 -7.82 -15.36 -18.19
CA HIS A 312 -6.79 -16.02 -17.41
C HIS A 312 -6.13 -17.12 -18.26
N LEU A 313 -4.81 -17.11 -18.37
CA LEU A 313 -4.10 -18.20 -19.05
C LEU A 313 -3.80 -19.31 -18.05
N ILE A 314 -4.07 -20.56 -18.45
CA ILE A 314 -3.84 -21.77 -17.64
C ILE A 314 -3.06 -22.78 -18.48
N GLN A 315 -1.97 -23.33 -17.93
CA GLN A 315 -1.14 -24.37 -18.52
C GLN A 315 -0.62 -25.30 -17.42
N ASP A 316 -1.07 -26.56 -17.38
CA ASP A 316 -0.78 -27.45 -16.23
C ASP A 316 -1.13 -26.76 -14.89
N ASP A 317 -0.15 -26.47 -14.03
CA ASP A 317 -0.31 -25.72 -12.76
C ASP A 317 0.18 -24.27 -12.85
N VAL A 318 0.54 -23.84 -14.05
CA VAL A 318 0.89 -22.46 -14.37
C VAL A 318 -0.39 -21.71 -14.68
N ALA A 319 -0.57 -20.60 -13.98
CA ALA A 319 -1.69 -19.71 -14.20
C ALA A 319 -1.17 -18.27 -14.26
N VAL A 320 -1.54 -17.55 -15.32
CA VAL A 320 -1.01 -16.22 -15.65
C VAL A 320 -2.16 -15.24 -15.84
N ARG A 321 -2.31 -14.33 -14.89
CA ARG A 321 -3.20 -13.18 -15.00
C ARG A 321 -2.46 -11.99 -15.57
N PHE A 322 -3.15 -11.27 -16.47
CA PHE A 322 -2.55 -10.14 -17.16
C PHE A 322 -2.81 -8.82 -16.43
N HIS A 323 -1.78 -7.98 -16.38
CA HIS A 323 -1.80 -6.62 -15.86
C HIS A 323 -1.65 -5.61 -17.00
N ASP A 324 -2.02 -4.36 -16.75
CA ASP A 324 -1.86 -3.25 -17.71
C ASP A 324 -0.41 -3.09 -18.23
N ARG A 325 0.61 -3.41 -17.43
CA ARG A 325 2.03 -3.35 -17.83
C ARG A 325 2.43 -4.43 -18.84
N GLN A 326 1.73 -5.56 -18.83
CA GLN A 326 1.95 -6.67 -19.76
C GLN A 326 1.11 -6.50 -21.04
N HIS A 327 0.28 -5.47 -21.09
CA HIS A 327 -0.68 -5.24 -22.15
C HIS A 327 -0.19 -4.20 -23.16
N ALA A 328 -0.53 -4.41 -24.42
CA ALA A 328 -0.54 -3.36 -25.44
C ALA A 328 -1.70 -3.54 -26.40
N ARG A 329 -2.15 -2.45 -27.01
CA ARG A 329 -3.16 -2.51 -28.06
C ARG A 329 -2.51 -2.86 -29.39
N ILE A 330 -3.16 -3.73 -30.14
CA ILE A 330 -2.82 -4.01 -31.53
C ILE A 330 -3.62 -3.03 -32.39
N SER A 331 -2.96 -2.32 -33.29
CA SER A 331 -3.56 -1.30 -34.15
C SER A 331 -4.41 -1.92 -35.26
N GLN A 332 -3.88 -2.97 -35.89
CA GLN A 332 -4.50 -3.69 -37.00
C GLN A 332 -3.95 -5.12 -37.08
N ILE A 333 -4.74 -6.03 -37.68
CA ILE A 333 -4.27 -7.34 -38.10
C ILE A 333 -3.96 -7.26 -39.59
N VAL A 334 -2.73 -7.59 -39.97
CA VAL A 334 -2.21 -7.44 -41.34
C VAL A 334 -2.53 -8.64 -42.22
N ALA A 335 -2.78 -9.82 -41.63
CA ALA A 335 -3.07 -11.04 -42.37
C ALA A 335 -4.26 -10.86 -43.32
N ASP A 336 -4.04 -11.17 -44.60
CA ASP A 336 -5.06 -11.04 -45.65
C ASP A 336 -6.29 -11.89 -45.32
N GLY A 337 -7.48 -11.30 -45.45
CA GLY A 337 -8.75 -11.96 -45.15
C GLY A 337 -9.15 -11.96 -43.67
N ALA A 338 -8.40 -11.28 -42.78
CA ALA A 338 -8.78 -11.13 -41.38
C ALA A 338 -10.11 -10.35 -41.22
N PRO A 339 -11.03 -10.80 -40.33
CA PRO A 339 -12.25 -10.07 -40.06
C PRO A 339 -11.97 -8.80 -39.24
N ALA A 340 -12.93 -7.87 -39.23
CA ALA A 340 -12.87 -6.72 -38.36
C ALA A 340 -13.12 -7.12 -36.89
N PHE A 341 -12.30 -6.60 -35.99
CA PHE A 341 -12.39 -6.81 -34.54
C PHE A 341 -12.68 -5.50 -33.81
N THR A 342 -13.47 -5.58 -32.74
CA THR A 342 -13.72 -4.42 -31.86
C THR A 342 -12.63 -4.26 -30.81
N GLU A 343 -11.96 -5.36 -30.45
CA GLU A 343 -10.92 -5.42 -29.44
C GLU A 343 -9.75 -6.26 -29.97
N MET A 344 -8.53 -5.72 -29.96
CA MET A 344 -7.32 -6.41 -30.40
C MET A 344 -6.17 -6.02 -29.48
N ASP A 345 -5.64 -6.99 -28.75
CA ASP A 345 -4.72 -6.72 -27.66
C ASP A 345 -3.65 -7.80 -27.55
N LEU A 346 -2.47 -7.36 -27.17
CA LEU A 346 -1.30 -8.17 -26.96
C LEU A 346 -1.03 -8.27 -25.46
N PHE A 347 -0.72 -9.48 -25.00
CA PHE A 347 -0.41 -9.79 -23.61
C PHE A 347 0.92 -10.52 -23.51
N VAL A 348 1.83 -9.97 -22.71
CA VAL A 348 3.12 -10.56 -22.41
C VAL A 348 2.98 -11.53 -21.24
N ILE A 349 3.47 -12.75 -21.43
CA ILE A 349 3.58 -13.81 -20.44
C ILE A 349 5.02 -13.79 -19.90
N PRO A 350 5.23 -13.43 -18.62
CA PRO A 350 6.56 -13.34 -18.03
C PRO A 350 7.29 -14.70 -17.95
N ALA A 351 8.62 -14.69 -18.11
CA ALA A 351 9.47 -15.88 -17.99
C ALA A 351 9.35 -16.62 -16.64
N ASP A 352 9.20 -15.87 -15.54
CA ASP A 352 9.07 -16.40 -14.18
C ASP A 352 7.74 -17.13 -13.91
N SER A 353 6.80 -17.07 -14.85
CA SER A 353 5.54 -17.83 -14.76
C SER A 353 5.73 -19.35 -14.88
N GLY A 354 6.83 -19.80 -15.51
CA GLY A 354 7.04 -21.21 -15.86
C GLY A 354 6.24 -21.67 -17.09
N PHE A 355 5.66 -20.73 -17.84
CA PHE A 355 4.97 -21.00 -19.11
C PHE A 355 5.93 -21.57 -20.16
N SER A 356 5.43 -22.51 -20.95
CA SER A 356 6.17 -23.15 -22.04
C SER A 356 5.34 -23.08 -23.33
N PRO A 357 5.85 -22.46 -24.41
CA PRO A 357 5.10 -22.28 -25.66
C PRO A 357 4.90 -23.60 -26.44
N VAL A 358 5.63 -24.66 -26.08
CA VAL A 358 5.58 -25.97 -26.73
C VAL A 358 4.59 -26.93 -26.08
N LYS A 359 3.98 -26.52 -24.97
CA LYS A 359 2.94 -27.26 -24.26
C LYS A 359 1.56 -26.68 -24.56
N ASP A 360 0.54 -27.52 -24.46
CA ASP A 360 -0.85 -27.11 -24.59
C ASP A 360 -1.23 -26.18 -23.45
N PHE A 361 -1.97 -25.12 -23.74
CA PHE A 361 -2.51 -24.20 -22.74
C PHE A 361 -3.92 -23.79 -23.12
N ARG A 362 -4.63 -23.14 -22.21
CA ARG A 362 -5.95 -22.57 -22.47
C ARG A 362 -6.03 -21.15 -21.96
N LEU A 363 -6.69 -20.28 -22.72
CA LEU A 363 -7.12 -18.98 -22.25
C LEU A 363 -8.57 -19.11 -21.80
N GLN A 364 -8.77 -19.03 -20.49
CA GLN A 364 -10.10 -19.11 -19.89
C GLN A 364 -10.74 -17.72 -19.88
N LEU A 365 -11.97 -17.64 -20.39
CA LEU A 365 -12.83 -16.46 -20.38
C LEU A 365 -13.83 -16.55 -19.23
N LEU A 366 -13.83 -15.56 -18.34
CA LEU A 366 -14.80 -15.43 -17.27
C LEU A 366 -15.98 -14.54 -17.71
N VAL A 367 -17.15 -15.15 -17.83
CA VAL A 367 -18.41 -14.49 -18.15
C VAL A 367 -19.19 -14.22 -16.88
N GLN A 368 -19.63 -12.97 -16.68
CA GLN A 368 -20.41 -12.56 -15.52
C GLN A 368 -21.84 -12.16 -15.91
N ARG A 369 -22.82 -12.49 -15.07
CA ARG A 369 -24.23 -12.08 -15.19
C ARG A 369 -24.68 -11.38 -13.91
N ALA A 370 -25.24 -10.18 -14.04
CA ALA A 370 -25.69 -9.41 -12.89
C ALA A 370 -27.02 -9.96 -12.32
N ILE A 371 -26.98 -10.51 -11.10
CA ILE A 371 -28.13 -11.14 -10.42
C ILE A 371 -28.72 -10.27 -9.30
N GLY A 372 -28.05 -9.18 -8.93
CA GLY A 372 -28.51 -8.21 -7.93
C GLY A 372 -28.00 -6.79 -8.21
N ALA A 373 -28.14 -5.89 -7.22
CA ALA A 373 -27.58 -4.54 -7.32
C ALA A 373 -26.03 -4.54 -7.28
N ILE A 374 -25.48 -5.50 -6.54
CA ILE A 374 -24.04 -5.77 -6.47
C ILE A 374 -23.71 -7.21 -6.83
N ASP A 375 -24.63 -8.16 -6.66
CA ASP A 375 -24.34 -9.59 -6.86
C ASP A 375 -24.25 -9.99 -8.34
N LYS A 376 -23.34 -10.91 -8.64
CA LYS A 376 -23.10 -11.45 -9.98
C LYS A 376 -22.91 -12.97 -9.92
N ALA A 377 -23.44 -13.68 -10.92
CA ALA A 377 -23.13 -15.08 -11.21
C ALA A 377 -22.03 -15.15 -12.27
N PHE A 378 -21.23 -16.22 -12.26
CA PHE A 378 -20.06 -16.37 -13.12
C PHE A 378 -20.03 -17.73 -13.81
N LEU A 379 -19.51 -17.76 -15.04
CA LEU A 379 -19.23 -18.94 -15.84
C LEU A 379 -17.87 -18.82 -16.50
N THR A 380 -17.24 -19.95 -16.78
CA THR A 380 -15.94 -20.00 -17.47
C THR A 380 -16.07 -20.71 -18.81
N PHE A 381 -15.38 -20.19 -19.83
CA PHE A 381 -15.26 -20.80 -21.15
C PHE A 381 -13.78 -20.93 -21.52
N ASP A 382 -13.35 -22.12 -21.89
CA ASP A 382 -11.93 -22.38 -22.19
C ASP A 382 -11.66 -22.30 -23.69
N LEU A 383 -10.70 -21.45 -24.08
CA LEU A 383 -10.12 -21.43 -25.43
C LEU A 383 -8.78 -22.17 -25.40
N GLY A 384 -8.79 -23.46 -25.75
CA GLY A 384 -7.59 -24.29 -25.84
C GLY A 384 -6.68 -23.88 -27.01
N TYR A 385 -5.37 -23.94 -26.77
CA TYR A 385 -4.33 -23.64 -27.73
C TYR A 385 -3.19 -24.67 -27.65
N GLN A 386 -2.78 -25.15 -28.82
CA GLN A 386 -1.62 -26.00 -29.00
C GLN A 386 -0.85 -25.45 -30.19
N LEU A 387 0.45 -25.18 -30.01
CA LEU A 387 1.26 -24.67 -31.09
C LEU A 387 1.42 -25.77 -32.17
N PRO A 388 1.12 -25.48 -33.45
CA PRO A 388 1.26 -26.46 -34.52
C PRO A 388 2.69 -27.01 -34.59
N GLN A 389 2.81 -28.33 -34.80
CA GLN A 389 4.11 -29.02 -34.83
C GLN A 389 5.07 -28.45 -35.89
N GLY A 390 4.51 -27.84 -36.95
CA GLY A 390 5.28 -27.15 -37.97
C GLY A 390 6.20 -26.06 -37.41
N TYR A 391 5.87 -25.42 -36.29
CA TYR A 391 6.70 -24.36 -35.69
C TYR A 391 7.67 -24.87 -34.62
N LEU A 392 7.76 -26.18 -34.43
CA LEU A 392 8.63 -26.81 -33.42
C LEU A 392 9.82 -27.51 -34.08
N LYS A 393 11.00 -27.34 -33.50
CA LYS A 393 12.17 -28.17 -33.81
C LYS A 393 12.59 -28.98 -32.61
N THR A 394 13.11 -30.17 -32.87
CA THR A 394 13.59 -31.08 -31.83
C THR A 394 15.10 -30.97 -31.73
N ILE A 395 15.62 -30.72 -30.52
CA ILE A 395 17.06 -30.71 -30.26
C ILE A 395 17.40 -31.97 -29.46
N ALA A 396 18.50 -32.65 -29.85
CA ALA A 396 19.02 -33.79 -29.12
C ALA A 396 19.57 -33.33 -27.75
N PRO A 397 19.40 -34.12 -26.66
CA PRO A 397 19.90 -33.73 -25.35
C PRO A 397 21.41 -33.54 -25.40
N ALA A 398 21.91 -32.36 -25.02
CA ALA A 398 23.33 -32.19 -24.74
C ALA A 398 23.66 -33.02 -23.49
N ALA A 399 24.62 -33.95 -23.60
CA ALA A 399 25.11 -34.73 -22.48
C ALA A 399 25.69 -33.78 -21.42
N GLN A 400 24.98 -33.62 -20.29
CA GLN A 400 25.53 -32.93 -19.13
C GLN A 400 26.56 -33.84 -18.46
N ALA A 401 27.82 -33.43 -18.55
CA ALA A 401 28.90 -33.93 -17.71
C ALA A 401 28.56 -33.66 -16.24
N GLY A 402 28.97 -34.59 -15.38
CA GLY A 402 28.42 -34.76 -14.05
C GLY A 402 28.52 -33.55 -13.14
N ASP A 403 27.47 -33.37 -12.35
CA ASP A 403 27.59 -32.72 -11.05
C ASP A 403 27.00 -33.65 -9.98
N THR A 404 27.77 -33.80 -8.92
CA THR A 404 27.55 -34.72 -7.82
C THR A 404 26.43 -34.23 -6.92
N GLY A 405 25.37 -35.05 -6.84
CA GLY A 405 24.46 -35.21 -5.70
C GLY A 405 24.27 -34.04 -4.73
N GLN A 406 23.22 -33.27 -4.96
CA GLN A 406 22.30 -32.77 -3.94
C GLN A 406 21.05 -32.21 -4.64
N PRO A 407 19.81 -32.65 -4.30
CA PRO A 407 18.62 -31.98 -4.79
C PRO A 407 18.58 -30.60 -4.15
N ALA A 408 18.91 -29.58 -4.94
CA ALA A 408 18.73 -28.19 -4.56
C ALA A 408 17.22 -27.92 -4.45
N SER A 409 16.71 -27.97 -3.23
CA SER A 409 15.43 -27.43 -2.83
C SER A 409 15.43 -25.92 -3.14
N SER A 410 14.92 -25.55 -4.31
CA SER A 410 14.70 -24.17 -4.74
C SER A 410 13.42 -23.62 -4.11
N PHE A 411 13.40 -23.55 -2.79
CA PHE A 411 12.36 -22.86 -2.01
C PHE A 411 13.02 -22.02 -0.92
N ALA A 412 13.86 -21.06 -1.32
CA ALA A 412 14.18 -19.83 -0.58
C ALA A 412 15.43 -19.18 -1.19
N ALA A 413 15.22 -18.23 -2.09
CA ALA A 413 16.10 -17.08 -2.25
C ALA A 413 15.29 -16.00 -2.97
N THR A 414 14.79 -15.02 -2.23
CA THR A 414 14.53 -13.69 -2.80
C THR A 414 15.81 -13.24 -3.48
N SER A 415 15.85 -13.24 -4.81
CA SER A 415 17.05 -12.98 -5.58
C SER A 415 17.47 -11.51 -5.45
N ASP A 416 18.73 -11.20 -5.74
CA ASP A 416 19.18 -9.80 -5.89
C ASP A 416 18.38 -9.04 -6.97
N GLU A 417 17.61 -9.74 -7.81
CA GLU A 417 16.64 -9.17 -8.74
C GLU A 417 15.40 -8.59 -8.04
N ASP A 418 14.96 -9.12 -6.89
CA ASP A 418 13.87 -8.54 -6.10
C ASP A 418 14.28 -7.20 -5.47
N LYS A 419 15.55 -7.07 -5.05
CA LYS A 419 16.11 -5.79 -4.58
C LYS A 419 16.28 -4.80 -5.72
N ALA A 420 16.70 -5.26 -6.91
CA ALA A 420 16.78 -4.43 -8.10
C ALA A 420 15.39 -3.97 -8.59
N ALA A 421 14.37 -4.84 -8.50
CA ALA A 421 12.99 -4.54 -8.82
C ALA A 421 12.36 -3.57 -7.80
N ALA A 422 12.60 -3.76 -6.50
CA ALA A 422 12.20 -2.83 -5.46
C ALA A 422 12.88 -1.46 -5.63
N GLN A 423 14.18 -1.43 -5.97
CA GLN A 423 14.90 -0.20 -6.29
C GLN A 423 14.33 0.51 -7.52
N ALA A 424 14.06 -0.21 -8.60
CA ALA A 424 13.45 0.34 -9.81
C ALA A 424 12.03 0.89 -9.56
N LEU A 425 11.28 0.28 -8.64
CA LEU A 425 9.90 0.64 -8.34
C LEU A 425 9.79 1.98 -7.60
N TRP A 426 10.54 2.19 -6.51
CA TRP A 426 10.44 3.47 -5.78
C TRP A 426 10.99 4.63 -6.61
N MET A 427 12.07 4.43 -7.39
CA MET A 427 12.59 5.45 -8.30
C MET A 427 11.54 5.90 -9.32
N ARG A 428 10.71 4.96 -9.82
CA ARG A 428 9.60 5.27 -10.73
C ARG A 428 8.49 6.07 -10.03
N ILE A 429 8.11 5.66 -8.81
CA ILE A 429 7.08 6.38 -8.01
C ILE A 429 7.50 7.83 -7.74
N TRP A 430 8.78 8.05 -7.41
CA TRP A 430 9.32 9.40 -7.21
C TRP A 430 9.31 10.24 -8.50
N LYS A 431 9.60 9.61 -9.64
CA LYS A 431 9.54 10.29 -10.95
C LYS A 431 8.11 10.67 -11.34
N ASP A 432 7.15 9.79 -11.08
CA ASP A 432 5.74 10.02 -11.41
C ASP A 432 5.11 11.08 -10.47
N ARG A 433 5.48 11.09 -9.19
CA ARG A 433 5.01 12.08 -8.19
C ARG A 433 5.91 13.32 -8.05
N LYS A 434 6.75 13.62 -9.04
CA LYS A 434 7.70 14.74 -9.00
C LYS A 434 7.05 16.10 -8.69
N VAL A 435 5.83 16.32 -9.19
CA VAL A 435 5.09 17.57 -8.99
C VAL A 435 4.63 17.68 -7.54
N ASP A 436 4.07 16.61 -6.98
CA ASP A 436 3.66 16.57 -5.57
C ASP A 436 4.85 16.78 -4.63
N VAL A 437 5.98 16.11 -4.94
CA VAL A 437 7.24 16.27 -4.22
C VAL A 437 7.71 17.72 -4.26
N ALA A 438 7.71 18.36 -5.43
CA ALA A 438 8.12 19.75 -5.58
C ALA A 438 7.22 20.72 -4.80
N ILE A 439 5.90 20.51 -4.83
CA ILE A 439 4.93 21.33 -4.08
C ILE A 439 5.18 21.19 -2.57
N LEU A 440 5.32 19.95 -2.06
CA LEU A 440 5.57 19.72 -0.64
C LEU A 440 6.93 20.29 -0.20
N ALA A 441 7.99 20.04 -0.98
CA ALA A 441 9.32 20.59 -0.70
C ALA A 441 9.29 22.12 -0.68
N SER A 442 8.55 22.76 -1.59
CA SER A 442 8.37 24.22 -1.61
C SER A 442 7.61 24.71 -0.38
N ALA A 443 6.56 24.00 0.06
CA ALA A 443 5.82 24.34 1.27
C ALA A 443 6.69 24.20 2.54
N ILE A 444 7.49 23.14 2.64
CA ILE A 444 8.45 22.93 3.74
C ILE A 444 9.53 24.03 3.71
N GLY A 445 10.08 24.35 2.53
CA GLY A 445 11.05 25.42 2.36
C GLY A 445 10.50 26.79 2.76
N LEU A 446 9.28 27.12 2.33
CA LEU A 446 8.58 28.34 2.72
C LEU A 446 8.37 28.41 4.24
N LEU A 447 7.91 27.32 4.86
CA LEU A 447 7.72 27.27 6.30
C LEU A 447 9.05 27.43 7.06
N THR A 448 10.12 26.80 6.56
CA THR A 448 11.46 26.91 7.13
C THR A 448 11.96 28.36 7.07
N LEU A 449 11.75 29.05 5.95
CA LEU A 449 12.08 30.46 5.78
C LEU A 449 11.27 31.33 6.74
N VAL A 450 9.97 31.06 6.92
CA VAL A 450 9.13 31.76 7.90
C VAL A 450 9.66 31.58 9.33
N PHE A 451 10.13 30.39 9.70
CA PHE A 451 10.71 30.16 11.02
C PHE A 451 12.04 30.89 11.22
N PHE A 452 12.89 30.95 10.20
CA PHE A 452 14.16 31.68 10.25
C PHE A 452 13.93 33.20 10.33
N PHE A 453 12.99 33.72 9.55
CA PHE A 453 12.60 35.13 9.51
C PHE A 453 11.33 35.44 10.33
N GLN A 454 11.09 34.69 11.41
CA GLN A 454 9.86 34.80 12.20
C GLN A 454 9.64 36.22 12.76
N MET A 455 10.71 36.96 13.06
CA MET A 455 10.61 38.32 13.61
C MET A 455 10.07 39.29 12.57
N GLN A 456 10.46 39.14 11.30
CA GLN A 456 10.00 39.95 10.19
C GLN A 456 8.54 39.61 9.85
N VAL A 457 8.23 38.30 9.80
CA VAL A 457 6.87 37.81 9.48
C VAL A 457 5.85 38.22 10.54
N THR A 458 6.21 38.18 11.82
CA THR A 458 5.29 38.47 12.94
C THR A 458 5.10 39.95 13.24
N ARG A 459 5.77 40.85 12.51
CA ARG A 459 5.64 42.31 12.67
C ARG A 459 4.26 42.83 12.29
N HIS A 460 3.59 42.19 11.32
CA HIS A 460 2.28 42.61 10.83
C HIS A 460 1.23 41.55 11.17
N GLU A 461 0.40 41.81 12.20
CA GLU A 461 -0.62 40.86 12.67
C GLU A 461 -1.55 40.36 11.56
N ARG A 462 -2.05 41.27 10.72
CA ARG A 462 -2.98 40.91 9.62
C ARG A 462 -2.33 39.96 8.62
N PHE A 463 -1.07 40.21 8.26
CA PHE A 463 -0.33 39.36 7.33
C PHE A 463 -0.09 37.99 7.95
N THR A 464 0.42 37.92 9.18
CA THR A 464 0.66 36.65 9.87
C THR A 464 -0.62 35.82 10.02
N PHE A 465 -1.73 36.49 10.33
CA PHE A 465 -3.05 35.85 10.44
C PHE A 465 -3.46 35.18 9.13
N TRP A 466 -3.54 35.94 8.03
CA TRP A 466 -3.97 35.39 6.74
C TRP A 466 -3.01 34.36 6.18
N PHE A 467 -1.70 34.56 6.36
CA PHE A 467 -0.68 33.59 6.01
C PHE A 467 -0.90 32.25 6.73
N ARG A 468 -1.12 32.29 8.05
CA ARG A 468 -1.37 31.09 8.85
C ARG A 468 -2.63 30.37 8.37
N ILE A 469 -3.72 31.09 8.12
CA ILE A 469 -4.96 30.49 7.62
C ILE A 469 -4.76 29.84 6.25
N ALA A 470 -4.12 30.54 5.31
CA ALA A 470 -3.84 30.01 3.99
C ALA A 470 -2.98 28.73 4.07
N PHE A 471 -1.94 28.73 4.91
CA PHE A 471 -1.08 27.57 5.09
C PHE A 471 -1.84 26.38 5.70
N LEU A 472 -2.65 26.61 6.75
CA LEU A 472 -3.45 25.55 7.37
C LEU A 472 -4.50 24.97 6.42
N VAL A 473 -5.14 25.82 5.60
CA VAL A 473 -6.08 25.36 4.56
C VAL A 473 -5.36 24.52 3.51
N PHE A 474 -4.18 24.95 3.06
CA PHE A 474 -3.34 24.16 2.16
C PHE A 474 -2.96 22.80 2.77
N THR A 475 -2.52 22.78 4.03
CA THR A 475 -2.18 21.53 4.74
C THR A 475 -3.39 20.62 4.90
N LEU A 476 -4.58 21.15 5.22
CA LEU A 476 -5.77 20.33 5.37
C LEU A 476 -6.25 19.76 4.04
N VAL A 477 -6.43 20.62 3.03
CA VAL A 477 -7.08 20.26 1.77
C VAL A 477 -6.11 19.50 0.87
N TRP A 478 -4.94 20.08 0.58
CA TRP A 478 -4.00 19.49 -0.36
C TRP A 478 -3.21 18.36 0.29
N LEU A 479 -2.51 18.62 1.40
CA LEU A 479 -1.68 17.59 2.03
C LEU A 479 -2.52 16.47 2.67
N GLY A 480 -3.61 16.85 3.34
CA GLY A 480 -4.55 15.92 3.99
C GLY A 480 -5.47 15.20 3.01
N TRP A 481 -6.49 15.86 2.48
CA TRP A 481 -7.56 15.19 1.72
C TRP A 481 -7.21 14.84 0.27
N MET A 482 -6.32 15.57 -0.39
CA MET A 482 -5.90 15.22 -1.77
C MET A 482 -4.80 14.17 -1.78
N GLN A 483 -3.76 14.37 -0.95
CA GLN A 483 -2.55 13.54 -0.99
C GLN A 483 -2.49 12.44 0.07
N ASN A 484 -3.39 12.45 1.07
CA ASN A 484 -3.42 11.51 2.20
C ASN A 484 -2.10 11.44 2.99
N ALA A 485 -1.29 12.50 2.95
CA ALA A 485 0.02 12.56 3.58
C ALA A 485 -0.10 13.04 5.02
N GLN A 486 -0.37 12.10 5.94
CA GLN A 486 -0.53 12.35 7.37
C GLN A 486 0.41 11.42 8.13
N LEU A 487 1.27 11.98 9.00
CA LEU A 487 2.04 11.15 9.92
C LEU A 487 1.12 10.65 11.03
N SER A 488 1.35 9.41 11.44
CA SER A 488 0.62 8.67 12.48
C SER A 488 1.60 8.06 13.48
N VAL A 489 1.10 7.62 14.63
CA VAL A 489 1.91 6.84 15.58
C VAL A 489 2.42 5.55 14.95
N VAL A 490 1.64 4.94 14.04
CA VAL A 490 2.03 3.72 13.33
C VAL A 490 3.34 3.93 12.56
N ASN A 491 3.53 5.09 11.93
CA ASN A 491 4.79 5.37 11.22
C ASN A 491 5.99 5.40 12.16
N VAL A 492 5.81 5.90 13.39
CA VAL A 492 6.86 5.91 14.42
C VAL A 492 7.13 4.47 14.89
N LEU A 493 6.08 3.70 15.20
CA LEU A 493 6.21 2.32 15.64
C LEU A 493 6.85 1.43 14.57
N ALA A 494 6.48 1.60 13.30
CA ALA A 494 7.06 0.91 12.16
C ALA A 494 8.55 1.24 11.98
N PHE A 495 8.94 2.51 12.15
CA PHE A 495 10.35 2.91 12.15
C PHE A 495 11.13 2.23 13.27
N PHE A 496 10.65 2.28 14.51
CA PHE A 496 11.32 1.63 15.63
C PHE A 496 11.41 0.12 15.47
N SER A 497 10.34 -0.53 15.00
CA SER A 497 10.36 -1.98 14.78
C SER A 497 11.31 -2.37 13.65
N SER A 498 11.35 -1.62 12.54
CA SER A 498 12.31 -1.85 11.44
C SER A 498 13.76 -1.71 11.89
N VAL A 499 14.07 -0.79 12.81
CA VAL A 499 15.41 -0.69 13.42
C VAL A 499 15.75 -1.91 14.28
N THR A 500 14.77 -2.56 14.90
CA THR A 500 15.01 -3.72 15.81
C THR A 500 15.07 -5.09 15.13
N THR A 501 14.46 -5.26 13.94
CA THR A 501 14.39 -6.57 13.25
C THR A 501 15.34 -6.63 12.05
N HIS A 502 15.02 -5.93 10.96
CA HIS A 502 15.87 -5.74 9.78
C HIS A 502 15.57 -4.38 9.14
N PHE A 503 16.55 -3.49 9.14
CA PHE A 503 16.36 -2.11 8.66
C PHE A 503 16.42 -2.05 7.12
N SER A 504 15.34 -1.61 6.49
CA SER A 504 15.29 -1.32 5.05
C SER A 504 14.60 0.00 4.77
N TRP A 505 15.21 0.83 3.91
CA TRP A 505 14.64 2.11 3.48
C TRP A 505 13.52 1.95 2.45
N ASP A 506 13.43 0.79 1.81
CA ASP A 506 12.53 0.54 0.67
C ASP A 506 11.07 0.81 1.05
N ALA A 507 10.63 0.35 2.22
CA ALA A 507 9.26 0.57 2.69
C ALA A 507 8.93 2.07 2.91
N PHE A 508 9.91 2.87 3.34
CA PHE A 508 9.75 4.31 3.55
C PHE A 508 9.80 5.10 2.25
N LEU A 509 10.58 4.63 1.26
CA LEU A 509 10.74 5.28 -0.04
C LEU A 509 9.53 5.11 -0.97
N MET A 510 8.64 4.14 -0.68
CA MET A 510 7.41 3.94 -1.46
C MET A 510 6.41 5.09 -1.37
N ASP A 511 6.40 5.86 -0.27
CA ASP A 511 5.61 7.09 -0.15
C ASP A 511 6.51 8.33 -0.05
N PRO A 512 6.80 8.99 -1.19
CA PRO A 512 7.73 10.11 -1.22
C PRO A 512 7.30 11.29 -0.34
N LEU A 513 6.00 11.51 -0.15
CA LEU A 513 5.51 12.64 0.65
C LEU A 513 5.68 12.37 2.14
N VAL A 514 5.31 11.17 2.60
CA VAL A 514 5.52 10.76 4.00
C VAL A 514 7.01 10.73 4.33
N PHE A 515 7.85 10.28 3.40
CA PHE A 515 9.30 10.33 3.52
C PHE A 515 9.82 11.77 3.71
N LEU A 516 9.43 12.71 2.85
CA LEU A 516 9.79 14.13 2.97
C LEU A 516 9.31 14.74 4.30
N LEU A 517 8.09 14.41 4.73
CA LEU A 517 7.56 14.85 6.02
C LEU A 517 8.39 14.30 7.18
N TRP A 518 8.83 13.05 7.14
CA TRP A 518 9.69 12.45 8.16
C TRP A 518 11.02 13.20 8.31
N PHE A 519 11.70 13.46 7.20
CA PHE A 519 12.95 14.23 7.21
C PHE A 519 12.73 15.67 7.67
N SER A 520 11.63 16.30 7.23
CA SER A 520 11.24 17.63 7.70
C SER A 520 10.97 17.65 9.21
N VAL A 521 10.30 16.64 9.75
CA VAL A 521 10.06 16.49 11.19
C VAL A 521 11.36 16.29 11.94
N ALA A 522 12.25 15.42 11.46
CA ALA A 522 13.55 15.18 12.08
C ALA A 522 14.38 16.49 12.15
N ALA A 523 14.45 17.23 11.04
CA ALA A 523 15.10 18.54 11.01
C ALA A 523 14.40 19.54 11.95
N ALA A 524 13.07 19.61 11.91
CA ALA A 524 12.30 20.51 12.76
C ALA A 524 12.50 20.22 14.26
N LEU A 525 12.56 18.96 14.67
CA LEU A 525 12.80 18.56 16.05
C LEU A 525 14.13 19.10 16.58
N LEU A 526 15.17 19.09 15.74
CA LEU A 526 16.51 19.57 16.09
C LEU A 526 16.55 21.10 16.29
N PHE A 527 15.89 21.86 15.41
CA PHE A 527 15.99 23.33 15.39
C PHE A 527 14.86 24.05 16.15
N TRP A 528 13.60 23.61 16.04
CA TRP A 528 12.42 24.27 16.58
C TRP A 528 11.58 23.39 17.52
N GLY A 529 11.87 22.09 17.60
CA GLY A 529 11.05 21.10 18.30
C GLY A 529 9.82 20.66 17.48
N ARG A 530 8.91 19.93 18.13
CA ARG A 530 7.75 19.31 17.45
C ARG A 530 6.72 20.29 16.87
N GLY A 531 6.76 21.55 17.32
CA GLY A 531 5.76 22.55 16.99
C GLY A 531 5.68 22.87 15.49
N ALA A 532 6.79 22.74 14.75
CA ALA A 532 6.78 23.00 13.31
C ALA A 532 5.84 22.04 12.57
N TYR A 533 5.82 20.75 12.97
CA TYR A 533 4.90 19.78 12.37
C TYR A 533 3.49 19.88 12.94
N CYS A 534 3.33 19.69 14.25
CA CYS A 534 2.00 19.63 14.89
C CYS A 534 1.20 20.95 14.76
N GLY A 535 1.88 22.08 14.62
CA GLY A 535 1.27 23.40 14.51
C GLY A 535 1.00 23.90 13.09
N TRP A 536 1.70 23.36 12.08
CA TRP A 536 1.63 23.84 10.69
C TRP A 536 1.44 22.74 9.65
N LEU A 537 2.23 21.65 9.70
CA LEU A 537 2.23 20.60 8.67
C LEU A 537 1.28 19.42 8.95
N CYS A 538 0.65 19.34 10.13
CA CYS A 538 -0.29 18.26 10.46
C CYS A 538 -1.72 18.58 9.97
N PRO A 539 -2.27 17.85 8.98
CA PRO A 539 -3.63 18.07 8.48
C PRO A 539 -4.71 18.01 9.57
N PHE A 540 -4.66 17.02 10.46
CA PHE A 540 -5.64 16.93 11.55
C PHE A 540 -5.54 18.07 12.56
N GLY A 541 -4.32 18.55 12.83
CA GLY A 541 -4.10 19.75 13.63
C GLY A 541 -4.69 21.00 12.96
N ALA A 542 -4.52 21.13 11.65
CA ALA A 542 -5.12 22.21 10.86
C ALA A 542 -6.65 22.14 10.90
N LEU A 543 -7.25 20.95 10.76
CA LEU A 543 -8.68 20.74 10.89
C LEU A 543 -9.23 21.26 12.22
N GLN A 544 -8.57 20.95 13.34
CA GLN A 544 -9.00 21.41 14.66
C GLN A 544 -8.91 22.92 14.84
N GLU A 545 -7.83 23.53 14.36
CA GLU A 545 -7.68 24.98 14.46
C GLU A 545 -8.68 25.72 13.57
N LEU A 546 -8.89 25.25 12.34
CA LEU A 546 -9.84 25.87 11.41
C LEU A 546 -11.28 25.72 11.91
N THR A 547 -11.67 24.54 12.40
CA THR A 547 -13.01 24.31 12.98
C THR A 547 -13.23 25.12 14.26
N ASN A 548 -12.24 25.22 15.14
CA ASN A 548 -12.35 26.06 16.34
C ASN A 548 -12.45 27.56 15.99
N ARG A 549 -11.72 28.04 14.97
CA ARG A 549 -11.87 29.43 14.48
C ARG A 549 -13.25 29.68 13.91
N LEU A 550 -13.81 28.73 13.17
CA LEU A 550 -15.20 28.80 12.71
C LEU A 550 -16.17 28.81 13.90
N ALA A 551 -15.90 28.03 14.96
CA ALA A 551 -16.68 28.05 16.19
C ALA A 551 -16.67 29.42 16.88
N LYS A 552 -15.50 30.06 16.97
CA LYS A 552 -15.35 31.44 17.50
C LYS A 552 -16.11 32.46 16.64
N LEU A 553 -16.13 32.29 15.32
CA LEU A 553 -16.94 33.12 14.41
C LEU A 553 -18.44 32.93 14.66
N CYS A 554 -18.87 31.69 14.90
CA CYS A 554 -20.24 31.33 15.30
C CYS A 554 -20.56 31.65 16.77
N ARG A 555 -19.66 32.32 17.51
CA ARG A 555 -19.81 32.70 18.94
C ARG A 555 -20.02 31.52 19.90
N ILE A 556 -19.48 30.35 19.57
CA ILE A 556 -19.46 29.20 20.49
C ILE A 556 -18.53 29.51 21.68
N PRO A 557 -18.96 29.27 22.94
CA PRO A 557 -18.17 29.57 24.11
C PRO A 557 -16.85 28.79 24.12
N GLN A 558 -15.76 29.47 24.45
CA GLN A 558 -14.43 28.87 24.55
C GLN A 558 -14.09 28.63 26.03
N TRP A 559 -13.73 27.40 26.37
CA TRP A 559 -13.43 27.00 27.74
C TRP A 559 -11.92 26.90 27.95
N GLU A 560 -11.38 27.77 28.81
CA GLU A 560 -10.02 27.65 29.33
C GLU A 560 -10.03 26.72 30.55
N LEU A 561 -9.32 25.60 30.47
CA LEU A 561 -9.24 24.65 31.57
C LEU A 561 -8.38 25.23 32.71
N PRO A 562 -8.78 25.05 33.98
CA PRO A 562 -7.95 25.44 35.13
C PRO A 562 -6.57 24.79 35.05
N TRP A 563 -5.53 25.54 35.41
CA TRP A 563 -4.13 25.11 35.24
C TRP A 563 -3.84 23.73 35.86
N GLY A 564 -4.30 23.48 37.08
CA GLY A 564 -4.06 22.19 37.75
C GLY A 564 -4.72 20.99 37.06
N LEU A 565 -5.87 21.18 36.40
CA LEU A 565 -6.50 20.11 35.61
C LEU A 565 -5.75 19.92 34.28
N HIS A 566 -5.38 21.02 33.64
CA HIS A 566 -4.61 21.00 32.41
C HIS A 566 -3.29 20.23 32.55
N GLU A 567 -2.53 20.52 33.60
CA GLU A 567 -1.24 19.91 33.89
C GLU A 567 -1.37 18.40 34.13
N ARG A 568 -2.45 17.97 34.81
CA ARG A 568 -2.73 16.55 35.07
C ARG A 568 -3.22 15.76 33.87
N LEU A 569 -3.82 16.43 32.87
CA LEU A 569 -4.31 15.77 31.67
C LEU A 569 -3.22 15.60 30.59
N TRP A 570 -2.12 16.36 30.65
CA TRP A 570 -1.01 16.22 29.70
C TRP A 570 -0.36 14.82 29.67
N PRO A 571 -0.10 14.15 30.80
CA PRO A 571 0.45 12.79 30.81
C PRO A 571 -0.39 11.77 30.06
N LEU A 572 -1.70 12.00 29.86
CA LEU A 572 -2.60 11.03 29.24
C LEU A 572 -2.14 10.59 27.83
N LYS A 573 -1.77 11.53 26.96
CA LYS A 573 -1.23 11.20 25.63
C LYS A 573 0.08 10.40 25.70
N TYR A 574 0.90 10.62 26.73
CA TYR A 574 2.14 9.86 26.94
C TYR A 574 1.85 8.44 27.43
N MET A 575 0.84 8.26 28.30
CA MET A 575 0.39 6.93 28.70
C MET A 575 -0.18 6.15 27.52
N ILE A 576 -1.00 6.78 26.67
CA ILE A 576 -1.52 6.16 25.45
C ILE A 576 -0.37 5.77 24.52
N PHE A 577 0.59 6.67 24.29
CA PHE A 577 1.77 6.36 23.48
C PHE A 577 2.59 5.21 24.06
N LEU A 578 2.88 5.20 25.37
CA LEU A 578 3.67 4.15 26.01
C LEU A 578 2.94 2.79 25.97
N ALA A 579 1.62 2.79 26.13
CA ALA A 579 0.81 1.58 25.99
C ALA A 579 0.86 1.04 24.55
N LEU A 580 0.67 1.89 23.54
CA LEU A 580 0.79 1.50 22.13
C LEU A 580 2.20 1.03 21.78
N PHE A 581 3.22 1.69 22.31
CA PHE A 581 4.62 1.30 22.14
C PHE A 581 4.88 -0.07 22.78
N GLY A 582 4.40 -0.31 24.01
CA GLY A 582 4.50 -1.61 24.67
C GLY A 582 3.80 -2.72 23.88
N LEU A 583 2.60 -2.45 23.36
CA LEU A 583 1.89 -3.38 22.47
C LEU A 583 2.67 -3.64 21.17
N SER A 584 3.36 -2.62 20.63
CA SER A 584 4.14 -2.77 19.40
C SER A 584 5.35 -3.67 19.56
N LEU A 585 5.93 -3.71 20.77
CA LEU A 585 7.01 -4.65 21.11
C LEU A 585 6.51 -6.08 21.19
N TYR A 586 5.24 -6.29 21.55
CA TYR A 586 4.61 -7.61 21.54
C TYR A 586 4.23 -8.03 20.12
N SER A 587 3.49 -7.18 19.40
CA SER A 587 3.21 -7.38 17.98
C SER A 587 2.80 -6.06 17.31
N LEU A 588 3.36 -5.80 16.13
CA LEU A 588 3.01 -4.62 15.33
C LEU A 588 1.53 -4.60 14.92
N ASP A 589 0.95 -5.75 14.60
CA ASP A 589 -0.45 -5.87 14.16
C ASP A 589 -1.42 -5.41 15.27
N VAL A 590 -1.20 -5.88 16.49
CA VAL A 590 -2.01 -5.45 17.65
C VAL A 590 -1.84 -3.94 17.88
N ALA A 591 -0.62 -3.42 17.79
CA ALA A 591 -0.40 -1.98 17.93
C ALA A 591 -1.09 -1.16 16.82
N GLU A 592 -1.12 -1.64 15.58
CA GLU A 592 -1.85 -1.02 14.47
C GLU A 592 -3.37 -1.05 14.70
N HIS A 593 -3.90 -2.16 15.21
CA HIS A 593 -5.32 -2.28 15.55
C HIS A 593 -5.72 -1.30 16.66
N TYR A 594 -4.92 -1.19 17.72
CA TYR A 594 -5.19 -0.24 18.81
C TYR A 594 -4.82 1.21 18.46
N ALA A 595 -3.98 1.44 17.44
CA ALA A 595 -3.69 2.78 16.90
C ALA A 595 -4.91 3.42 16.21
N GLU A 596 -6.02 2.70 16.08
CA GLU A 596 -7.32 3.27 15.67
C GLU A 596 -7.87 4.34 16.63
N VAL A 597 -7.28 4.46 17.83
CA VAL A 597 -7.47 5.63 18.71
C VAL A 597 -7.08 6.95 18.00
N GLU A 598 -6.24 6.89 16.97
CA GLU A 598 -5.93 8.04 16.13
C GLU A 598 -7.06 8.35 15.14
N PRO A 599 -7.67 9.55 15.22
CA PRO A 599 -8.75 9.96 14.32
C PRO A 599 -8.26 10.22 12.90
N PHE A 600 -6.95 10.12 12.64
CA PHE A 600 -6.31 10.45 11.37
C PHE A 600 -6.83 9.61 10.20
N LYS A 601 -6.96 8.28 10.41
CA LYS A 601 -7.47 7.36 9.39
C LYS A 601 -8.90 7.71 9.00
N THR A 602 -9.76 7.99 9.97
CA THR A 602 -11.17 8.31 9.73
C THR A 602 -11.37 9.73 9.19
N ALA A 603 -10.70 10.74 9.75
CA ALA A 603 -10.94 12.16 9.44
C ALA A 603 -10.21 12.66 8.19
N ILE A 604 -8.99 12.17 7.96
CA ILE A 604 -8.11 12.66 6.88
C ILE A 604 -8.09 11.66 5.73
N ILE A 605 -7.68 10.42 5.99
CA ILE A 605 -7.46 9.41 4.93
C ILE A 605 -8.79 8.96 4.32
N LEU A 606 -9.76 8.56 5.15
CA LEU A 606 -11.07 8.04 4.72
C LEU A 606 -12.15 9.10 4.60
N LYS A 607 -11.86 10.37 4.93
CA LYS A 607 -12.79 11.50 4.72
C LYS A 607 -14.20 11.24 5.30
N PHE A 608 -14.26 10.65 6.49
CA PHE A 608 -15.49 10.25 7.20
C PHE A 608 -16.30 9.12 6.54
N GLN A 609 -15.78 8.46 5.49
CA GLN A 609 -16.36 7.27 4.87
C GLN A 609 -15.91 6.00 5.61
N ARG A 610 -16.40 5.82 6.84
CA ARG A 610 -16.10 4.65 7.68
C ARG A 610 -17.34 4.22 8.45
N ALA A 611 -17.32 3.01 9.02
CA ALA A 611 -18.38 2.53 9.89
C ALA A 611 -18.72 3.53 11.01
N TRP A 612 -20.00 3.62 11.35
CA TRP A 612 -20.58 4.66 12.20
C TRP A 612 -19.89 4.84 13.58
N PRO A 613 -19.36 3.81 14.27
CA PRO A 613 -18.72 4.01 15.58
C PRO A 613 -17.45 4.87 15.47
N PHE A 614 -16.65 4.65 14.42
CA PHE A 614 -15.41 5.40 14.18
C PHE A 614 -15.70 6.85 13.80
N VAL A 615 -16.72 7.07 12.96
CA VAL A 615 -17.15 8.42 12.58
C VAL A 615 -17.67 9.17 13.82
N THR A 616 -18.50 8.52 14.63
CA THR A 616 -19.04 9.09 15.86
C THR A 616 -17.92 9.48 16.83
N PHE A 617 -16.93 8.61 17.03
CA PHE A 617 -15.76 8.89 17.85
C PHE A 617 -15.03 10.17 17.40
N VAL A 618 -14.73 10.29 16.10
CA VAL A 618 -14.06 11.49 15.56
C VAL A 618 -14.92 12.74 15.69
N VAL A 619 -16.23 12.64 15.42
CA VAL A 619 -17.15 13.77 15.55
C VAL A 619 -17.22 14.26 17.00
N VAL A 620 -17.26 13.36 17.98
CA VAL A 620 -17.21 13.71 19.41
C VAL A 620 -15.90 14.43 19.75
N LEU A 621 -14.75 13.94 19.26
CA LEU A 621 -13.46 14.61 19.48
C LEU A 621 -13.40 16.01 18.84
N LEU A 622 -13.93 16.16 17.62
CA LEU A 622 -14.00 17.46 16.95
C LEU A 622 -14.97 18.41 17.66
N ALA A 623 -16.11 17.89 18.13
CA ALA A 623 -17.08 18.66 18.91
C ALA A 623 -16.46 19.17 20.22
N ALA A 624 -15.73 18.33 20.95
CA ALA A 624 -14.94 18.78 22.11
C ALA A 624 -13.92 19.86 21.71
N GLY A 625 -13.31 19.74 20.53
CA GLY A 625 -12.42 20.72 19.92
C GLY A 625 -13.04 22.09 19.62
N LEU A 626 -14.37 22.17 19.49
CA LEU A 626 -15.09 23.45 19.28
C LEU A 626 -15.11 24.30 20.55
N PHE A 627 -15.16 23.66 21.74
CA PHE A 627 -15.16 24.33 23.05
C PHE A 627 -13.75 24.48 23.62
N VAL A 628 -12.91 23.46 23.46
CA VAL A 628 -11.52 23.43 23.92
C VAL A 628 -10.61 23.35 22.70
N GLU A 629 -9.96 24.46 22.37
CA GLU A 629 -9.11 24.54 21.19
C GLU A 629 -8.04 23.42 21.16
N ARG A 630 -8.00 22.69 20.04
CA ARG A 630 -7.08 21.56 19.80
C ARG A 630 -7.11 20.46 20.88
N PHE A 631 -8.30 20.14 21.41
CA PHE A 631 -8.52 19.15 22.48
C PHE A 631 -7.74 17.83 22.30
N TYR A 632 -7.89 17.15 21.17
CA TYR A 632 -7.22 15.85 20.95
C TYR A 632 -5.70 15.99 20.84
N CYS A 633 -5.20 17.01 20.13
CA CYS A 633 -3.75 17.25 20.01
C CYS A 633 -3.10 17.57 21.37
N ARG A 634 -3.88 18.11 22.31
CA ARG A 634 -3.45 18.51 23.65
C ARG A 634 -3.40 17.33 24.63
N TYR A 635 -4.37 16.41 24.56
CA TYR A 635 -4.57 15.40 25.61
C TYR A 635 -4.52 13.94 25.18
N LEU A 636 -4.77 13.64 23.90
CA LEU A 636 -4.98 12.25 23.44
C LEU A 636 -4.00 11.81 22.37
N CYS A 637 -3.38 12.74 21.63
CA CYS A 637 -2.57 12.45 20.44
C CYS A 637 -1.26 11.70 20.77
N PRO A 638 -1.15 10.39 20.46
CA PRO A 638 0.05 9.61 20.79
C PRO A 638 1.24 9.98 19.90
N LEU A 639 1.01 10.31 18.61
CA LEU A 639 2.04 10.90 17.75
C LEU A 639 2.63 12.19 18.35
N GLY A 640 1.78 13.05 18.91
CA GLY A 640 2.20 14.29 19.56
C GLY A 640 3.09 14.04 20.78
N ALA A 641 2.81 12.96 21.53
CA ALA A 641 3.63 12.51 22.65
C ALA A 641 4.99 11.96 22.19
N ALA A 642 4.99 11.11 21.15
CA ALA A 642 6.20 10.54 20.56
C ALA A 642 7.18 11.64 20.10
N LEU A 643 6.67 12.65 19.40
CA LEU A 643 7.47 13.79 18.92
C LEU A 643 7.88 14.75 20.06
N ALA A 644 7.21 14.72 21.22
CA ALA A 644 7.55 15.59 22.35
C ALA A 644 8.77 15.11 23.13
N ILE A 645 9.07 13.80 23.14
CA ILE A 645 10.22 13.23 23.86
C ILE A 645 11.55 13.84 23.36
N PRO A 646 11.88 13.80 22.05
CA PRO A 646 13.11 14.40 21.55
C PRO A 646 13.05 15.93 21.46
N ALA A 647 11.87 16.55 21.52
CA ALA A 647 11.74 18.00 21.40
C ALA A 647 12.42 18.80 22.52
N ARG A 648 12.74 18.17 23.66
CA ARG A 648 13.53 18.77 24.74
C ARG A 648 15.00 18.97 24.37
N LEU A 649 15.51 18.23 23.38
CA LEU A 649 16.89 18.30 22.89
C LEU A 649 17.11 19.40 21.84
N ARG A 650 16.14 20.31 21.65
CA ARG A 650 16.26 21.40 20.67
C ARG A 650 17.50 22.25 20.96
N MET A 651 18.24 22.60 19.91
CA MET A 651 19.49 23.35 20.07
C MET A 651 19.27 24.84 20.37
N PHE A 652 18.11 25.40 20.00
CA PHE A 652 17.88 26.85 20.03
C PHE A 652 16.48 27.23 20.52
N ASP A 653 16.42 28.21 21.44
CA ASP A 653 15.19 28.85 21.90
C ASP A 653 14.90 30.11 21.08
N TRP A 654 14.16 29.92 19.98
CA TRP A 654 13.88 30.98 19.01
C TRP A 654 12.79 31.97 19.45
N LEU A 655 11.95 31.63 20.44
CA LEU A 655 10.81 32.47 20.87
C LEU A 655 11.27 33.54 21.86
N LYS A 656 11.27 34.81 21.45
CA LYS A 656 11.67 35.94 22.30
C LYS A 656 10.58 36.32 23.29
N ARG A 657 10.99 36.71 24.50
CA ARG A 657 10.11 37.23 25.55
C ARG A 657 10.80 38.36 26.30
N TYR A 658 10.01 39.29 26.82
CA TYR A 658 10.48 40.29 27.77
C TYR A 658 10.49 39.74 29.20
N ARG A 659 11.22 40.40 30.11
CA ARG A 659 11.30 39.99 31.52
C ARG A 659 9.95 40.11 32.23
N GLU A 660 9.12 41.06 31.78
CA GLU A 660 7.79 41.34 32.32
C GLU A 660 6.72 40.33 31.84
N CYS A 661 7.07 39.41 30.93
CA CYS A 661 6.16 38.40 30.39
C CYS A 661 6.03 37.21 31.36
N GLY A 662 4.93 37.13 32.10
CA GLY A 662 4.67 36.15 33.17
C GLY A 662 4.51 36.83 34.52
N ASN A 663 5.13 37.99 34.71
CA ASN A 663 4.90 38.84 35.88
C ASN A 663 5.26 40.30 35.55
N PRO A 664 4.32 41.26 35.52
CA PRO A 664 2.87 41.12 35.77
C PRO A 664 2.05 40.76 34.51
N CYS A 665 2.65 40.72 33.31
CA CYS A 665 1.90 40.54 32.06
C CYS A 665 1.55 39.07 31.80
N GLN A 666 0.25 38.75 31.75
CA GLN A 666 -0.26 37.38 31.50
C GLN A 666 -0.87 37.17 30.10
N ARG A 667 -0.73 38.14 29.20
CA ARG A 667 -1.47 38.16 27.94
C ARG A 667 -1.15 36.97 27.02
N CYS A 668 0.13 36.68 26.80
CA CYS A 668 0.54 35.55 25.98
C CYS A 668 0.09 34.20 26.55
N ALA A 669 -0.01 34.07 27.89
CA ALA A 669 -0.45 32.84 28.54
C ALA A 669 -1.95 32.59 28.32
N LYS A 670 -2.77 33.64 28.48
CA LYS A 670 -4.22 33.58 28.22
C LYS A 670 -4.56 33.34 26.75
N GLU A 671 -3.84 33.98 25.83
CA GLU A 671 -4.09 33.84 24.39
C GLU A 671 -3.40 32.60 23.76
N CYS A 672 -2.75 31.74 24.57
CA CYS A 672 -2.09 30.54 24.05
C CYS A 672 -3.12 29.44 23.75
N MET A 673 -3.34 29.13 22.46
CA MET A 673 -4.30 28.12 22.01
C MET A 673 -4.16 26.71 22.62
N VAL A 674 -2.98 26.36 23.14
CA VAL A 674 -2.72 25.06 23.80
C VAL A 674 -2.33 25.20 25.27
N GLN A 675 -2.37 26.42 25.82
CA GLN A 675 -1.97 26.74 27.20
C GLN A 675 -0.56 26.22 27.58
N ALA A 676 0.37 26.21 26.62
CA ALA A 676 1.75 25.77 26.82
C ALA A 676 2.64 26.77 27.60
N ILE A 677 2.10 27.92 27.99
CA ILE A 677 2.82 28.95 28.73
C ILE A 677 2.37 28.88 30.19
N HIS A 678 3.32 28.59 31.07
CA HIS A 678 3.11 28.55 32.50
C HIS A 678 2.69 29.92 33.05
N PRO A 679 1.95 29.97 34.17
CA PRO A 679 1.59 31.23 34.85
C PRO A 679 2.81 32.08 35.20
N GLU A 680 3.96 31.46 35.49
CA GLU A 680 5.22 32.17 35.79
C GLU A 680 5.87 32.78 34.54
N GLY A 681 5.37 32.45 33.35
CA GLY A 681 5.86 32.95 32.07
C GLY A 681 6.85 32.03 31.35
N ASN A 682 7.09 30.81 31.80
CA ASN A 682 7.95 29.87 31.06
C ASN A 682 7.16 29.16 29.94
N ILE A 683 7.77 28.96 28.77
CA ILE A 683 7.16 28.19 27.68
C ILE A 683 7.56 26.73 27.82
N ASN A 684 6.60 25.83 27.97
CA ASN A 684 6.86 24.40 27.94
C ASN A 684 7.10 23.95 26.49
N ALA A 685 8.35 23.59 26.17
CA ALA A 685 8.78 23.14 24.86
C ALA A 685 8.05 21.87 24.40
N ASN A 686 7.69 20.98 25.33
CA ASN A 686 7.01 19.73 25.04
C ASN A 686 5.55 19.95 24.66
N GLU A 687 4.98 21.12 24.97
CA GLU A 687 3.57 21.45 24.71
C GLU A 687 3.39 22.52 23.62
N CYS A 688 4.39 23.36 23.40
CA CYS A 688 4.35 24.44 22.43
C CYS A 688 4.20 23.93 20.98
N LEU A 689 3.18 24.43 20.28
CA LEU A 689 2.96 24.15 18.85
C LEU A 689 3.60 25.19 17.91
N ASN A 690 4.44 26.09 18.43
CA ASN A 690 5.13 27.14 17.64
C ASN A 690 4.23 27.88 16.64
N CYS A 691 3.05 28.31 17.10
CA CYS A 691 2.10 29.05 16.25
C CYS A 691 2.51 30.49 15.94
N LEU A 692 3.57 30.99 16.60
CA LEU A 692 4.09 32.35 16.51
C LEU A 692 3.15 33.47 17.00
N HIS A 693 1.97 33.15 17.54
CA HIS A 693 1.04 34.15 18.10
C HIS A 693 1.68 35.01 19.20
N CYS A 694 2.45 34.39 20.08
CA CYS A 694 3.17 35.11 21.14
C CYS A 694 4.26 36.04 20.59
N GLN A 695 4.84 35.76 19.42
CA GLN A 695 5.82 36.65 18.77
C GLN A 695 5.14 37.82 18.07
N VAL A 696 3.93 37.62 17.53
CA VAL A 696 3.08 38.73 17.03
C VAL A 696 2.76 39.67 18.19
N LEU A 697 2.28 39.13 19.33
CA LEU A 697 2.01 39.93 20.52
C LEU A 697 3.27 40.63 21.05
N TYR A 698 4.42 39.96 21.06
CA TYR A 698 5.70 40.51 21.53
C TYR A 698 6.08 41.81 20.80
N GLN A 699 5.76 41.94 19.51
CA GLN A 699 6.08 43.11 18.69
C GLN A 699 4.92 44.09 18.53
N HIS A 700 3.76 43.83 19.13
CA HIS A 700 2.56 44.61 18.85
C HIS A 700 2.50 45.92 19.64
N ASP A 701 2.53 47.05 18.94
CA ASP A 701 2.64 48.40 19.53
C ASP A 701 1.47 48.80 20.43
N GLN A 702 0.26 48.27 20.19
CA GLN A 702 -0.94 48.55 21.00
C GLN A 702 -1.36 47.44 21.97
N LYS A 703 -0.77 46.24 21.90
CA LYS A 703 -1.19 45.08 22.71
C LYS A 703 -0.14 44.67 23.74
N CYS A 704 1.14 44.90 23.44
CA CYS A 704 2.25 44.61 24.34
C CYS A 704 2.50 45.77 25.30
N PRO A 705 2.34 45.60 26.63
CA PRO A 705 2.58 46.68 27.60
C PRO A 705 4.00 47.27 27.52
N VAL A 706 5.00 46.44 27.19
CA VAL A 706 6.39 46.89 27.05
C VAL A 706 6.57 47.79 25.82
N CYS A 707 5.99 47.42 24.68
CA CYS A 707 6.05 48.24 23.46
C CYS A 707 5.27 49.55 23.63
N ILE A 708 4.08 49.50 24.24
CA ILE A 708 3.29 50.69 24.57
C ILE A 708 4.11 51.65 25.45
N LYS A 709 4.75 51.15 26.51
CA LYS A 709 5.61 51.97 27.38
C LYS A 709 6.81 52.57 26.63
N LYS A 710 7.46 51.81 25.76
CA LYS A 710 8.57 52.30 24.92
C LYS A 710 8.11 53.38 23.94
N ALA A 711 6.98 53.18 23.26
CA ALA A 711 6.39 54.15 22.36
C ALA A 711 5.98 55.43 23.09
N ALA A 712 5.36 55.31 24.26
CA ALA A 712 5.00 56.45 25.11
C ALA A 712 6.24 57.23 25.57
N LYS A 713 7.31 56.54 26.00
CA LYS A 713 8.57 57.18 26.39
C LYS A 713 9.23 57.90 25.22
N ARG A 714 9.25 57.28 24.04
CA ARG A 714 9.78 57.89 22.80
C ARG A 714 9.00 59.14 22.41
N ARG A 715 7.66 59.09 22.44
CA ARG A 715 6.81 60.25 22.16
C ARG A 715 7.04 61.39 23.15
N ARG A 716 7.15 61.09 24.45
CA ARG A 716 7.50 62.09 25.48
C ARG A 716 8.85 62.74 25.19
N PHE A 717 9.85 61.97 24.80
CA PHE A 717 11.17 62.47 24.43
C PHE A 717 11.11 63.36 23.17
N GLU A 718 10.40 62.94 22.12
CA GLU A 718 10.24 63.71 20.87
C GLU A 718 9.52 65.06 21.09
N VAL A 719 8.55 65.10 22.00
CA VAL A 719 7.89 66.35 22.42
C VAL A 719 8.86 67.24 23.21
N GLN A 720 9.67 66.66 24.11
CA GLN A 720 10.66 67.41 24.88
C GLN A 720 11.80 67.99 24.04
N THR A 721 12.21 67.30 22.96
CA THR A 721 13.28 67.75 22.05
C THR A 721 12.77 68.62 20.90
N GLY A 722 11.47 68.93 20.85
CA GLY A 722 10.87 69.80 19.83
C GLY A 722 10.75 69.18 18.44
N LEU A 723 11.01 67.87 18.30
CA LEU A 723 10.87 67.14 17.03
C LEU A 723 9.40 66.96 16.62
N VAL A 724 8.48 67.01 17.59
CA VAL A 724 7.03 66.89 17.39
C VAL A 724 6.32 67.95 18.23
N LYS A 725 5.39 68.71 17.64
CA LYS A 725 4.56 69.67 18.40
C LYS A 725 3.65 68.90 19.38
N PRO A 726 3.49 69.37 20.63
CA PRO A 726 2.53 68.75 21.55
C PRO A 726 1.13 68.84 20.95
N ASP A 727 0.44 67.70 20.88
CA ASP A 727 -0.94 67.64 20.37
C ASP A 727 -1.86 68.48 21.27
N ALA A 728 -2.62 69.39 20.67
CA ALA A 728 -3.52 70.33 21.36
C ALA A 728 -4.73 69.68 22.07
N ALA A 729 -4.78 68.35 22.18
CA ALA A 729 -5.98 67.59 22.58
C ALA A 729 -5.74 66.57 23.72
N SER A 730 -4.93 66.89 24.74
CA SER A 730 -4.83 66.05 25.95
C SER A 730 -4.75 66.83 27.25
N ASN A 731 -5.72 67.72 27.48
CA ASN A 731 -6.12 68.13 28.82
C ASN A 731 -7.28 67.24 29.29
N ALA A 732 -7.01 65.95 29.54
CA ALA A 732 -7.89 65.10 30.33
C ALA A 732 -7.13 64.76 31.62
N PRO A 733 -7.68 65.06 32.81
CA PRO A 733 -6.98 64.86 34.07
C PRO A 733 -6.70 63.38 34.32
N ALA A 734 -5.54 63.11 34.92
CA ALA A 734 -5.14 61.78 35.36
C ALA A 734 -6.19 61.20 36.32
N PRO A 735 -6.55 59.91 36.21
CA PRO A 735 -7.29 59.26 37.29
C PRO A 735 -6.40 59.21 38.53
N ALA A 736 -6.96 59.64 39.65
CA ALA A 736 -6.34 59.65 40.96
C ALA A 736 -5.81 58.26 41.35
N GLU A 737 -4.71 58.29 42.12
CA GLU A 737 -3.85 57.16 42.54
C GLU A 737 -4.57 55.92 43.08
#